data_AF-A0A135RUN4-F1
#
_entry.id   AF-A0A135RUN4-F1
#
_cell.length_a   1.000
_cell.length_b   1.000
_cell.length_c   1.000
_cell.angle_alpha   90.00
_cell.angle_beta   90.00
_cell.angle_gamma   90.00
#
_symmetry.space_group_name_H-M   'P 1'
#
loop_
_entity.id
_entity.type
_entity.pdbx_description
1 polymer ?
#
loop_
_entity_poly.entity_id
_entity_poly.type
_entity_poly.pdbx_seq_one_letter_code
_entity_poly.pdbx_strand_id
1 'polypeptide(L)'
;MKQAGVMRMVDNRMPEAGPMINVQSWLRTRCRDILDESDYTLAVRTQLIYPSGSQMTVDGHPHRWQVAQDLLRLVDRHLYALAHQFPNSIEVIRRSEGGFSLLFFLRTDVEEALVKLLTSDVLRGDVGILQLQNLDGADRLAVREFLFNERPRDGTLQRIRHLCPDRPSVKQTIYLLRGILVNRILIMTLKKRWNVQYGLHPLRDPIAVPYHAKGVPSEQSEWGHPDVAILFTCLAFYYDGISITQLTQSLEHLLKSDDPTSEYDKWTRSSARFPEHLKAWNSINVDDGQQLVEIWKALRYNIAAIDYFMNNFVFPQHAKQFKVKLQSNGWDIPLFSVHETGQSTQAKSAGQRYASSSSAMTTGFSGTNDNRTMLPLTITQDDLPGLSHTNAEVLTYLLHDRSRECHRVVGPRGARASEIDLLRELHCRGIRILIDAGAQILEMDNETLAKQWLMVDEQAAAALFFDQWNKPWIIQRSGRKTPLLASPYADDLSKCLVYLDEAHTRGTDLKFPPLARGALTLGLNQSKDHTVQGDCYAFEATGISWLLDNTCDGIEQLQPLYYSQGIDFCRRMQAAIDNPDFVKDKYQREAYLGTIKQDEQHSLQKLYEPKRKIKGAGEFHAGSDTKIRAFAKELNQRRKAFQDTGRAVHASALQEVEQEREVAFEVETVRQVKKPNHYPALAFPGLHPEVESFAKTGRIPAGAHTFIPAIKSLSKTAIGKKFKVSDRSSRSNLYVTTEFERTVKLSFDLTSDNFLRNVNWVLWSRKTEVALIVIPEEAEMLLSILQDPAFHCATNLIAYAAPVTRKMLHFSNLNFFSIPSLPHDWKAPGWLKTELGIYGGQLYFEWAEYDQLCEFLGIDQSLPLLEYLDQEGSDSDSVDTQSGEKHKVYVAPNGLTARPLSFVQEWLAARRRGQDFMSTSMGFIAQGKTLQEGHPFFRQVVIENQEKLFAPIQSKGHDEEDNGDHHLDVFAVDGMGANEEDDSDAHEDEIEYNDSEIGSEVEKD
;
A
#
# COMPACT_ATOMS: atom_id res chain seq x y z
N MET A 1 11.17 -7.55 13.57
CA MET A 1 12.06 -7.44 14.78
C MET A 1 11.59 -8.17 16.07
N LYS A 2 10.32 -8.07 16.54
CA LYS A 2 9.88 -8.55 17.89
C LYS A 2 10.03 -10.06 18.17
N GLN A 3 10.18 -10.93 17.18
CA GLN A 3 10.44 -12.37 17.44
C GLN A 3 11.77 -12.88 16.86
N ALA A 4 12.52 -12.03 16.17
CA ALA A 4 13.76 -12.42 15.51
C ALA A 4 14.83 -12.91 16.50
N GLY A 5 14.96 -12.28 17.68
CA GLY A 5 15.89 -12.76 18.72
C GLY A 5 15.52 -14.15 19.26
N VAL A 6 14.21 -14.42 19.41
CA VAL A 6 13.69 -15.73 19.85
C VAL A 6 13.89 -16.80 18.77
N MET A 7 13.74 -16.44 17.50
CA MET A 7 14.05 -17.32 16.37
C MET A 7 15.53 -17.74 16.36
N ARG A 8 16.47 -16.79 16.52
CA ARG A 8 17.90 -17.13 16.63
C ARG A 8 18.19 -18.07 17.80
N MET A 9 17.45 -17.95 18.89
CA MET A 9 17.54 -18.88 20.02
C MET A 9 16.99 -20.28 19.66
N VAL A 10 15.90 -20.37 18.90
CA VAL A 10 15.35 -21.65 18.39
C VAL A 10 16.37 -22.39 17.52
N ASP A 11 17.12 -21.65 16.70
CA ASP A 11 18.18 -22.16 15.80
C ASP A 11 19.52 -22.41 16.51
N ASN A 12 19.56 -22.33 17.84
CA ASN A 12 20.76 -22.46 18.67
C ASN A 12 21.87 -21.42 18.38
N ARG A 13 21.52 -20.24 17.84
CA ARG A 13 22.44 -19.11 17.59
C ARG A 13 22.43 -18.11 18.75
N MET A 14 22.83 -18.58 19.94
CA MET A 14 22.81 -17.77 21.17
C MET A 14 23.62 -16.46 21.13
N PRO A 15 24.79 -16.38 20.46
CA PRO A 15 25.56 -15.13 20.37
C PRO A 15 24.80 -13.99 19.68
N GLU A 16 23.90 -14.32 18.75
CA GLU A 16 23.03 -13.36 18.06
C GLU A 16 21.75 -13.11 18.88
N ALA A 17 21.14 -14.19 19.40
CA ALA A 17 19.87 -14.13 20.10
C ALA A 17 19.90 -13.26 21.37
N GLY A 18 20.94 -13.40 22.20
CA GLY A 18 21.05 -12.68 23.48
C GLY A 18 20.99 -11.16 23.33
N PRO A 19 21.88 -10.54 22.52
CA PRO A 19 21.84 -9.11 22.24
C PRO A 19 20.50 -8.64 21.66
N MET A 20 19.92 -9.36 20.70
CA MET A 20 18.63 -9.00 20.09
C MET A 20 17.49 -8.99 21.12
N ILE A 21 17.41 -10.01 21.97
CA ILE A 21 16.42 -10.10 23.04
C ILE A 21 16.60 -8.95 24.05
N ASN A 22 17.85 -8.61 24.38
CA ASN A 22 18.15 -7.51 25.30
C ASN A 22 17.73 -6.14 24.71
N VAL A 23 18.02 -5.88 23.44
CA VAL A 23 17.59 -4.65 22.75
C VAL A 23 16.06 -4.57 22.72
N GLN A 24 15.39 -5.68 22.40
CA GLN A 24 13.94 -5.72 22.41
C GLN A 24 13.34 -5.45 23.81
N SER A 25 13.93 -6.02 24.85
CA SER A 25 13.54 -5.75 26.25
C SER A 25 13.72 -4.27 26.59
N TRP A 26 14.83 -3.66 26.15
CA TRP A 26 15.07 -2.23 26.32
C TRP A 26 14.00 -1.38 25.61
N LEU A 27 13.68 -1.67 24.34
CA LEU A 27 12.64 -0.97 23.59
C LEU A 27 11.29 -1.06 24.30
N ARG A 28 10.90 -2.26 24.77
CA ARG A 28 9.64 -2.47 25.51
C ARG A 28 9.52 -1.65 26.81
N THR A 29 10.64 -1.21 27.39
CA THR A 29 10.64 -0.42 28.63
C THR A 29 10.88 1.08 28.40
N ARG A 30 11.28 1.48 27.19
CA ARG A 30 11.68 2.87 26.87
C ARG A 30 10.90 3.51 25.73
N CYS A 31 10.16 2.72 24.95
CA CYS A 31 9.38 3.20 23.82
C CYS A 31 7.87 3.15 24.11
N ARG A 32 7.12 3.95 23.36
CA ARG A 32 5.66 3.94 23.27
C ARG A 32 5.31 3.52 21.85
N ASP A 33 4.40 2.57 21.70
CA ASP A 33 3.92 2.13 20.39
C ASP A 33 2.68 2.95 20.02
N ILE A 34 2.68 3.57 18.84
CA ILE A 34 1.53 4.27 18.27
C ILE A 34 1.09 3.51 17.03
N LEU A 35 -0.18 3.12 16.97
CA LEU A 35 -0.75 2.36 15.87
C LEU A 35 -1.81 3.23 15.20
N ASP A 36 -1.64 3.51 13.92
CA ASP A 36 -2.74 4.02 13.09
C ASP A 36 -3.51 2.83 12.50
N GLU A 37 -4.80 3.04 12.18
CA GLU A 37 -5.69 2.00 11.64
C GLU A 37 -5.58 0.68 12.41
N SER A 38 -5.71 0.79 13.74
CA SER A 38 -5.42 -0.30 14.68
C SER A 38 -6.35 -1.51 14.53
N ASP A 39 -7.55 -1.33 13.97
CA ASP A 39 -8.46 -2.41 13.59
C ASP A 39 -7.91 -3.27 12.43
N TYR A 40 -7.25 -2.64 11.46
CA TYR A 40 -6.56 -3.30 10.37
C TYR A 40 -5.22 -3.90 10.82
N THR A 41 -4.40 -3.13 11.53
CA THR A 41 -3.07 -3.55 12.00
C THR A 41 -3.15 -4.74 12.97
N LEU A 42 -4.22 -4.80 13.79
CA LEU A 42 -4.44 -5.88 14.75
C LEU A 42 -5.42 -6.94 14.22
N ALA A 43 -5.67 -6.96 12.91
CA ALA A 43 -6.60 -7.88 12.30
C ALA A 43 -6.21 -9.34 12.56
N VAL A 44 -7.20 -10.15 12.90
CA VAL A 44 -7.00 -11.56 13.29
C VAL A 44 -6.53 -12.44 12.14
N ARG A 45 -6.80 -12.04 10.90
CA ARG A 45 -6.48 -12.82 9.68
C ARG A 45 -4.99 -12.82 9.31
N THR A 46 -4.22 -11.85 9.81
CA THR A 46 -2.79 -11.70 9.46
C THR A 46 -1.90 -12.34 10.53
N GLN A 47 -0.86 -13.03 10.09
CA GLN A 47 0.14 -13.60 10.96
C GLN A 47 1.53 -13.50 10.33
N LEU A 48 2.53 -13.30 11.18
CA LEU A 48 3.94 -13.36 10.79
C LEU A 48 4.53 -14.67 11.28
N ILE A 49 5.15 -15.42 10.37
CA ILE A 49 5.69 -16.74 10.60
C ILE A 49 7.22 -16.71 10.46
N TYR A 50 7.90 -17.22 11.49
CA TYR A 50 9.34 -17.42 11.52
C TYR A 50 9.63 -18.92 11.41
N PRO A 51 9.87 -19.44 10.21
CA PRO A 51 10.13 -20.86 10.01
C PRO A 51 11.52 -21.25 10.53
N SER A 52 11.64 -22.48 11.02
CA SER A 52 12.91 -23.04 11.50
C SER A 52 13.02 -24.54 11.19
N GLY A 53 14.26 -24.98 10.97
CA GLY A 53 14.60 -26.36 10.62
C GLY A 53 14.60 -26.63 9.12
N SER A 54 14.64 -27.90 8.75
CA SER A 54 14.70 -28.33 7.35
C SER A 54 13.37 -28.11 6.63
N GLN A 55 13.43 -27.62 5.40
CA GLN A 55 12.31 -27.59 4.47
C GLN A 55 12.01 -29.02 3.98
N MET A 56 10.72 -29.41 4.01
CA MET A 56 10.25 -30.75 3.67
C MET A 56 9.04 -30.68 2.74
N THR A 57 8.77 -31.76 2.00
CA THR A 57 7.53 -31.90 1.23
C THR A 57 6.33 -32.05 2.17
N VAL A 58 5.17 -31.56 1.71
CA VAL A 58 3.90 -31.75 2.41
C VAL A 58 3.57 -33.24 2.61
N ASP A 59 2.97 -33.58 3.76
CA ASP A 59 2.50 -34.94 4.04
C ASP A 59 1.45 -35.39 3.02
N GLY A 60 1.54 -36.64 2.56
CA GLY A 60 0.62 -37.20 1.56
C GLY A 60 0.95 -36.86 0.10
N HIS A 61 2.12 -36.28 -0.20
CA HIS A 61 2.57 -36.09 -1.59
C HIS A 61 2.78 -37.45 -2.31
N PRO A 62 2.54 -37.53 -3.64
CA PRO A 62 1.95 -36.50 -4.49
C PRO A 62 0.41 -36.47 -4.46
N HIS A 63 -0.23 -37.45 -3.80
CA HIS A 63 -1.68 -37.59 -3.78
C HIS A 63 -2.42 -36.36 -3.24
N ARG A 64 -1.76 -35.56 -2.40
CA ARG A 64 -2.34 -34.36 -1.80
C ARG A 64 -2.91 -33.37 -2.83
N TRP A 65 -2.15 -33.04 -3.87
CA TRP A 65 -2.60 -32.14 -4.92
C TRP A 65 -3.37 -32.86 -6.03
N GLN A 66 -3.07 -34.13 -6.29
CA GLN A 66 -3.82 -34.93 -7.28
C GLN A 66 -5.29 -35.10 -6.88
N VAL A 67 -5.57 -35.39 -5.60
CA VAL A 67 -6.95 -35.50 -5.10
C VAL A 67 -7.69 -34.17 -5.21
N ALA A 68 -7.01 -33.04 -4.96
CA ALA A 68 -7.59 -31.71 -5.15
C ALA A 68 -7.96 -31.47 -6.63
N GLN A 69 -7.06 -31.79 -7.57
CA GLN A 69 -7.31 -31.72 -9.01
C GLN A 69 -8.48 -32.61 -9.43
N ASP A 70 -8.51 -33.87 -8.97
CA ASP A 70 -9.58 -34.83 -9.29
C ASP A 70 -10.95 -34.36 -8.79
N LEU A 71 -11.01 -33.81 -7.57
CA LEU A 71 -12.24 -33.23 -7.02
C LEU A 71 -12.71 -32.01 -7.81
N LEU A 72 -11.80 -31.12 -8.23
CA LEU A 72 -12.16 -29.98 -9.09
C LEU A 72 -12.73 -30.47 -10.43
N ARG A 73 -12.16 -31.51 -11.05
CA ARG A 73 -12.73 -32.11 -12.27
C ARG A 73 -14.14 -32.67 -12.05
N LEU A 74 -14.41 -33.25 -10.87
CA LEU A 74 -15.77 -33.68 -10.50
C LEU A 74 -16.72 -32.49 -10.26
N VAL A 75 -16.23 -31.39 -9.68
CA VAL A 75 -17.02 -30.15 -9.53
C VAL A 75 -17.52 -29.70 -10.91
N ASP A 76 -16.61 -29.54 -11.88
CA ASP A 76 -16.95 -29.05 -13.23
C ASP A 76 -18.02 -29.93 -13.92
N ARG A 77 -17.91 -31.27 -13.74
CA ARG A 77 -18.89 -32.24 -14.25
C ARG A 77 -20.31 -32.00 -13.72
N HIS A 78 -20.45 -31.60 -12.45
CA HIS A 78 -21.76 -31.40 -11.81
C HIS A 78 -22.35 -30.01 -12.04
N LEU A 79 -21.56 -29.02 -12.46
CA LEU A 79 -22.01 -27.63 -12.58
C LEU A 79 -23.26 -27.45 -13.44
N TYR A 80 -23.35 -28.16 -14.56
CA TYR A 80 -24.52 -28.07 -15.44
C TYR A 80 -25.81 -28.54 -14.74
N ALA A 81 -25.73 -29.69 -14.06
CA ALA A 81 -26.87 -30.24 -13.34
C ALA A 81 -27.26 -29.35 -12.14
N LEU A 82 -26.28 -28.83 -11.41
CA LEU A 82 -26.51 -27.94 -10.27
C LEU A 82 -27.13 -26.61 -10.70
N ALA A 83 -26.61 -25.97 -11.74
CA ALA A 83 -27.18 -24.72 -12.27
C ALA A 83 -28.63 -24.91 -12.76
N HIS A 84 -28.95 -26.08 -13.30
CA HIS A 84 -30.32 -26.39 -13.72
C HIS A 84 -31.26 -26.70 -12.55
N GLN A 85 -30.80 -27.44 -11.54
CA GLN A 85 -31.62 -27.83 -10.38
C GLN A 85 -31.79 -26.70 -9.35
N PHE A 86 -30.81 -25.80 -9.26
CA PHE A 86 -30.76 -24.70 -8.29
C PHE A 86 -30.54 -23.34 -8.99
N PRO A 87 -31.46 -22.91 -9.88
CA PRO A 87 -31.26 -21.72 -10.73
C PRO A 87 -31.15 -20.39 -9.97
N ASN A 88 -31.53 -20.35 -8.68
CA ASN A 88 -31.44 -19.17 -7.82
C ASN A 88 -30.36 -19.27 -6.73
N SER A 89 -29.59 -20.36 -6.70
CA SER A 89 -28.61 -20.63 -5.64
C SER A 89 -27.16 -20.65 -6.16
N ILE A 90 -26.95 -20.86 -7.46
CA ILE A 90 -25.63 -20.83 -8.09
C ILE A 90 -25.69 -20.12 -9.44
N GLU A 91 -24.68 -19.29 -9.70
CA GLU A 91 -24.39 -18.77 -11.04
C GLU A 91 -23.07 -19.36 -11.55
N VAL A 92 -23.08 -19.82 -12.80
CA VAL A 92 -21.93 -20.46 -13.45
C VAL A 92 -21.60 -19.71 -14.73
N ILE A 93 -20.46 -19.03 -14.74
CA ILE A 93 -19.99 -18.27 -15.92
C ILE A 93 -18.96 -19.12 -16.67
N ARG A 94 -19.29 -19.46 -17.91
CA ARG A 94 -18.41 -20.19 -18.82
C ARG A 94 -17.70 -19.21 -19.74
N ARG A 95 -16.38 -19.34 -19.84
CA ARG A 95 -15.53 -18.49 -20.69
C ARG A 95 -15.54 -18.97 -22.14
N SER A 96 -15.49 -18.03 -23.09
CA SER A 96 -15.50 -18.31 -24.54
C SER A 96 -14.28 -19.10 -25.03
N GLU A 97 -13.15 -18.92 -24.36
CA GLU A 97 -11.87 -19.57 -24.65
C GLU A 97 -11.73 -20.96 -24.00
N GLY A 98 -12.73 -21.42 -23.25
CA GLY A 98 -12.69 -22.66 -22.46
C GLY A 98 -12.06 -22.48 -21.08
N GLY A 99 -11.75 -23.61 -20.42
CA GLY A 99 -11.22 -23.65 -19.06
C GLY A 99 -12.26 -23.92 -17.98
N PHE A 100 -11.84 -23.82 -16.72
CA PHE A 100 -12.71 -24.03 -15.56
C PHE A 100 -13.71 -22.87 -15.41
N SER A 101 -14.95 -23.18 -15.01
CA SER A 101 -16.00 -22.16 -14.91
C SER A 101 -15.81 -21.26 -13.67
N LEU A 102 -16.19 -19.99 -13.76
CA LEU A 102 -16.29 -19.11 -12.59
C LEU A 102 -17.62 -19.39 -11.88
N LEU A 103 -17.57 -19.53 -10.55
CA LEU A 103 -18.69 -19.97 -9.71
C LEU A 103 -19.08 -18.88 -8.71
N PHE A 104 -20.38 -18.63 -8.58
CA PHE A 104 -20.93 -17.77 -7.54
C PHE A 104 -22.01 -18.52 -6.78
N PHE A 105 -21.69 -18.89 -5.54
CA PHE A 105 -22.65 -19.49 -4.61
C PHE A 105 -23.48 -18.38 -3.94
N LEU A 106 -24.78 -18.37 -4.20
CA LEU A 106 -25.71 -17.36 -3.69
C LEU A 106 -26.47 -17.85 -2.44
N ARG A 107 -26.57 -19.17 -2.27
CA ARG A 107 -27.28 -19.81 -1.15
C ARG A 107 -26.56 -21.11 -0.73
N THR A 108 -26.77 -21.52 0.53
CA THR A 108 -26.06 -22.67 1.12
C THR A 108 -26.61 -24.04 0.69
N ASP A 109 -27.83 -24.11 0.17
CA ASP A 109 -28.49 -25.35 -0.24
C ASP A 109 -27.73 -26.08 -1.37
N VAL A 110 -27.25 -25.34 -2.36
CA VAL A 110 -26.45 -25.88 -3.45
C VAL A 110 -25.03 -26.28 -3.00
N GLU A 111 -24.47 -25.61 -1.98
CA GLU A 111 -23.19 -25.99 -1.38
C GLU A 111 -23.29 -27.40 -0.78
N GLU A 112 -24.36 -27.67 0.00
CA GLU A 112 -24.63 -29.01 0.54
C GLU A 112 -24.85 -30.06 -0.56
N ALA A 113 -25.57 -29.69 -1.61
CA ALA A 113 -25.85 -30.59 -2.73
C ALA A 113 -24.57 -31.01 -3.44
N LEU A 114 -23.68 -30.06 -3.73
CA LEU A 114 -22.38 -30.32 -4.34
C LEU A 114 -21.53 -31.26 -3.47
N VAL A 115 -21.37 -30.98 -2.18
CA VAL A 115 -20.57 -31.82 -1.27
C VAL A 115 -21.14 -33.26 -1.21
N LYS A 116 -22.46 -33.42 -1.18
CA LYS A 116 -23.11 -34.75 -1.19
C LYS A 116 -22.86 -35.51 -2.51
N LEU A 117 -22.92 -34.84 -3.66
CA LEU A 117 -22.63 -35.45 -4.96
C LEU A 117 -21.18 -35.90 -5.04
N LEU A 118 -20.23 -35.03 -4.69
CA LEU A 118 -18.80 -35.34 -4.69
C LEU A 118 -18.47 -36.50 -3.75
N THR A 119 -19.01 -36.49 -2.53
CA THR A 119 -18.83 -37.59 -1.56
C THR A 119 -19.37 -38.91 -2.13
N SER A 120 -20.50 -38.87 -2.83
CA SER A 120 -21.09 -40.05 -3.45
C SER A 120 -20.25 -40.60 -4.61
N ASP A 121 -19.69 -39.74 -5.45
CA ASP A 121 -18.79 -40.11 -6.56
C ASP A 121 -17.50 -40.77 -6.04
N VAL A 122 -16.88 -40.16 -5.03
CA VAL A 122 -15.70 -40.70 -4.34
C VAL A 122 -16.00 -42.09 -3.78
N LEU A 123 -17.18 -42.29 -3.18
CA LEU A 123 -17.59 -43.58 -2.61
C LEU A 123 -17.94 -44.63 -3.67
N ARG A 124 -18.29 -44.21 -4.89
CA ARG A 124 -18.48 -45.11 -6.04
C ARG A 124 -17.17 -45.51 -6.72
N GLY A 125 -16.09 -44.78 -6.44
CA GLY A 125 -14.78 -44.97 -7.07
C GLY A 125 -14.64 -44.22 -8.40
N ASP A 126 -15.47 -43.20 -8.65
CA ASP A 126 -15.37 -42.36 -9.85
C ASP A 126 -14.01 -41.63 -9.87
N VAL A 127 -13.42 -41.50 -11.07
CA VAL A 127 -12.09 -40.88 -11.30
C VAL A 127 -10.92 -41.61 -10.60
N GLY A 128 -11.18 -42.69 -9.87
CA GLY A 128 -10.12 -43.50 -9.25
C GLY A 128 -9.51 -42.91 -7.97
N ILE A 129 -10.10 -41.86 -7.40
CA ILE A 129 -9.62 -41.17 -6.17
C ILE A 129 -9.46 -42.17 -5.02
N LEU A 130 -10.47 -43.02 -4.80
CA LEU A 130 -10.44 -44.10 -3.82
C LEU A 130 -10.89 -45.42 -4.46
N GLN A 131 -9.99 -46.41 -4.46
CA GLN A 131 -10.30 -47.77 -4.91
C GLN A 131 -10.96 -48.60 -3.80
N LEU A 132 -12.17 -48.21 -3.41
CA LEU A 132 -12.90 -48.85 -2.29
C LEU A 132 -13.27 -50.30 -2.53
N GLN A 133 -13.24 -50.76 -3.78
CA GLN A 133 -13.49 -52.16 -4.15
C GLN A 133 -12.50 -53.13 -3.48
N ASN A 134 -11.30 -52.64 -3.14
CA ASN A 134 -10.24 -53.40 -2.49
C ASN A 134 -10.36 -53.46 -0.95
N LEU A 135 -11.35 -52.77 -0.36
CA LEU A 135 -11.59 -52.77 1.09
C LEU A 135 -12.67 -53.77 1.48
N ASP A 136 -12.63 -54.27 2.71
CA ASP A 136 -13.70 -55.11 3.26
C ASP A 136 -14.99 -54.31 3.49
N GLY A 137 -16.12 -55.01 3.74
CA GLY A 137 -17.41 -54.34 3.92
C GLY A 137 -17.47 -53.41 5.14
N ALA A 138 -16.72 -53.72 6.20
CA ALA A 138 -16.73 -52.95 7.43
C ALA A 138 -15.90 -51.66 7.29
N ASP A 139 -14.77 -51.74 6.60
CA ASP A 139 -13.91 -50.61 6.24
C ASP A 139 -14.63 -49.66 5.29
N ARG A 140 -15.34 -50.17 4.27
CA ARG A 140 -16.16 -49.32 3.39
C ARG A 140 -17.25 -48.56 4.16
N LEU A 141 -17.90 -49.21 5.12
CA LEU A 141 -18.90 -48.56 5.97
C LEU A 141 -18.26 -47.50 6.89
N ALA A 142 -17.08 -47.79 7.44
CA ALA A 142 -16.33 -46.83 8.24
C ALA A 142 -15.89 -45.61 7.43
N VAL A 143 -15.36 -45.80 6.22
CA VAL A 143 -14.99 -44.69 5.32
C VAL A 143 -16.22 -43.86 4.95
N ARG A 144 -17.34 -44.50 4.62
CA ARG A 144 -18.60 -43.81 4.34
C ARG A 144 -19.04 -42.95 5.52
N GLU A 145 -19.08 -43.50 6.73
CA GLU A 145 -19.44 -42.74 7.93
C GLU A 145 -18.46 -41.58 8.17
N PHE A 146 -17.16 -41.83 7.96
CA PHE A 146 -16.10 -40.85 8.15
C PHE A 146 -16.17 -39.67 7.16
N LEU A 147 -16.71 -39.87 5.96
CA LEU A 147 -16.84 -38.80 4.96
C LEU A 147 -18.23 -38.13 4.95
N PHE A 148 -19.26 -38.73 5.54
CA PHE A 148 -20.59 -38.11 5.64
C PHE A 148 -20.84 -37.39 6.96
N ASN A 149 -20.28 -37.87 8.07
CA ASN A 149 -20.62 -37.38 9.40
C ASN A 149 -19.54 -36.45 9.95
N GLU A 150 -19.95 -35.28 10.42
CA GLU A 150 -19.07 -34.35 11.14
C GLU A 150 -18.49 -34.97 12.41
N ARG A 151 -19.25 -35.83 13.10
CA ARG A 151 -18.82 -36.50 14.33
C ARG A 151 -18.95 -38.02 14.20
N PRO A 152 -17.97 -38.71 13.59
CA PRO A 152 -17.96 -40.16 13.49
C PRO A 152 -17.93 -40.86 14.86
N ARG A 153 -18.36 -42.13 14.90
CA ARG A 153 -18.25 -42.99 16.09
C ARG A 153 -16.78 -43.36 16.37
N ASP A 154 -16.48 -43.64 17.64
CA ASP A 154 -15.10 -44.00 18.06
C ASP A 154 -14.61 -45.29 17.40
N GLY A 155 -15.50 -46.27 17.20
CA GLY A 155 -15.17 -47.51 16.47
C GLY A 155 -14.77 -47.23 15.01
N THR A 156 -15.38 -46.23 14.39
CA THR A 156 -15.04 -45.78 13.03
C THR A 156 -13.68 -45.09 13.03
N LEU A 157 -13.40 -44.19 13.98
CA LEU A 157 -12.09 -43.56 14.10
C LEU A 157 -10.98 -44.59 14.33
N GLN A 158 -11.19 -45.56 15.22
CA GLN A 158 -10.23 -46.62 15.49
C GLN A 158 -9.97 -47.47 14.24
N ARG A 159 -11.01 -47.82 13.47
CA ARG A 159 -10.87 -48.55 12.23
C ARG A 159 -10.07 -47.76 11.18
N ILE A 160 -10.36 -46.46 10.99
CA ILE A 160 -9.63 -45.60 10.05
C ILE A 160 -8.15 -45.44 10.44
N ARG A 161 -7.81 -45.35 11.73
CA ARG A 161 -6.40 -45.27 12.19
C ARG A 161 -5.56 -46.46 11.74
N HIS A 162 -6.15 -47.64 11.75
CA HIS A 162 -5.51 -48.92 11.43
C HIS A 162 -5.80 -49.38 9.99
N LEU A 163 -6.43 -48.55 9.16
CA LEU A 163 -6.79 -48.90 7.80
C LEU A 163 -5.54 -49.05 6.92
N CYS A 164 -5.47 -50.17 6.19
CA CYS A 164 -4.45 -50.48 5.19
C CYS A 164 -3.01 -50.13 5.65
N PRO A 165 -2.46 -50.81 6.68
CA PRO A 165 -1.13 -50.52 7.19
C PRO A 165 -0.03 -50.63 6.12
N ASP A 166 -0.19 -51.54 5.16
CA ASP A 166 0.74 -51.74 4.04
C ASP A 166 0.60 -50.70 2.92
N ARG A 167 -0.46 -49.87 2.94
CA ARG A 167 -0.76 -48.84 1.93
C ARG A 167 -1.17 -47.52 2.61
N PRO A 168 -0.21 -46.79 3.22
CA PRO A 168 -0.50 -45.57 3.99
C PRO A 168 -1.16 -44.47 3.15
N SER A 169 -0.93 -44.44 1.83
CA SER A 169 -1.54 -43.47 0.91
C SER A 169 -3.07 -43.53 0.92
N VAL A 170 -3.68 -44.72 1.05
CA VAL A 170 -5.15 -44.86 1.10
C VAL A 170 -5.73 -44.13 2.32
N LYS A 171 -5.10 -44.34 3.49
CA LYS A 171 -5.49 -43.67 4.73
C LYS A 171 -5.29 -42.15 4.63
N GLN A 172 -4.17 -41.71 4.07
CA GLN A 172 -3.88 -40.29 3.83
C GLN A 172 -4.94 -39.65 2.93
N THR A 173 -5.29 -40.26 1.80
CA THR A 173 -6.36 -39.79 0.91
C THR A 173 -7.70 -39.66 1.63
N ILE A 174 -8.07 -40.60 2.50
CA ILE A 174 -9.34 -40.52 3.27
C ILE A 174 -9.34 -39.33 4.25
N TYR A 175 -8.24 -39.08 4.96
CA TYR A 175 -8.13 -37.90 5.82
C TYR A 175 -8.17 -36.60 5.03
N LEU A 176 -7.49 -36.56 3.88
CA LEU A 176 -7.50 -35.42 2.98
C LEU A 176 -8.91 -35.13 2.45
N LEU A 177 -9.62 -36.15 1.98
CA LEU A 177 -11.00 -36.03 1.51
C LEU A 177 -11.93 -35.49 2.60
N ARG A 178 -11.74 -35.93 3.84
CA ARG A 178 -12.48 -35.37 4.97
C ARG A 178 -12.19 -33.88 5.15
N GLY A 179 -10.93 -33.47 5.08
CA GLY A 179 -10.55 -32.06 5.12
C GLY A 179 -11.19 -31.24 4.01
N ILE A 180 -11.06 -31.70 2.77
CA ILE A 180 -11.53 -30.97 1.59
C ILE A 180 -13.07 -30.89 1.55
N LEU A 181 -13.77 -31.98 1.89
CA LEU A 181 -15.23 -32.08 1.78
C LEU A 181 -15.95 -31.74 3.08
N VAL A 182 -15.65 -32.44 4.18
CA VAL A 182 -16.39 -32.32 5.46
C VAL A 182 -16.01 -31.05 6.20
N ASN A 183 -14.71 -30.69 6.21
CA ASN A 183 -14.26 -29.43 6.80
C ASN A 183 -14.41 -28.24 5.83
N ARG A 184 -15.10 -28.44 4.69
CA ARG A 184 -15.51 -27.43 3.70
C ARG A 184 -14.41 -26.58 3.06
N ILE A 185 -13.16 -27.04 3.07
CA ILE A 185 -12.08 -26.32 2.38
C ILE A 185 -12.42 -26.09 0.91
N LEU A 186 -13.01 -27.09 0.23
CA LEU A 186 -13.41 -26.95 -1.16
C LEU A 186 -14.41 -25.82 -1.37
N ILE A 187 -15.51 -25.81 -0.59
CA ILE A 187 -16.55 -24.78 -0.73
C ILE A 187 -15.99 -23.39 -0.40
N MET A 188 -15.16 -23.26 0.64
CA MET A 188 -14.50 -22.00 0.97
C MET A 188 -13.64 -21.49 -0.20
N THR A 189 -12.80 -22.36 -0.78
CA THR A 189 -11.93 -21.99 -1.90
C THR A 189 -12.70 -21.62 -3.17
N LEU A 190 -13.79 -22.34 -3.49
CA LEU A 190 -14.63 -22.03 -4.65
C LEU A 190 -15.46 -20.75 -4.48
N LYS A 191 -15.64 -20.24 -3.25
CA LYS A 191 -16.33 -18.98 -2.97
C LYS A 191 -15.44 -17.75 -3.06
N LYS A 192 -14.11 -17.91 -2.96
CA LYS A 192 -13.17 -16.79 -3.11
C LYS A 192 -13.04 -16.41 -4.58
N ARG A 193 -12.81 -15.13 -4.83
CA ARG A 193 -12.74 -14.55 -6.18
C ARG A 193 -11.31 -14.52 -6.68
N TRP A 194 -11.05 -15.22 -7.78
CA TRP A 194 -9.77 -15.16 -8.48
C TRP A 194 -9.49 -13.74 -9.01
N ASN A 195 -8.22 -13.35 -9.00
CA ASN A 195 -7.70 -12.03 -9.35
C ASN A 195 -8.24 -10.87 -8.50
N VAL A 196 -8.94 -11.16 -7.38
CA VAL A 196 -9.44 -10.16 -6.41
C VAL A 196 -9.01 -10.52 -5.00
N GLN A 197 -9.18 -11.79 -4.60
CA GLN A 197 -8.81 -12.28 -3.28
C GLN A 197 -7.61 -13.23 -3.31
N TYR A 198 -7.34 -13.84 -4.47
CA TYR A 198 -6.18 -14.71 -4.67
C TYR A 198 -5.81 -14.80 -6.15
N GLY A 199 -4.58 -15.23 -6.44
CA GLY A 199 -4.07 -15.43 -7.79
C GLY A 199 -2.57 -15.71 -7.77
N LEU A 200 -1.92 -15.71 -8.95
CA LEU A 200 -0.47 -15.89 -9.07
C LEU A 200 0.25 -14.54 -9.08
N HIS A 201 1.36 -14.44 -8.35
CA HIS A 201 2.23 -13.26 -8.41
C HIS A 201 3.21 -13.40 -9.59
N PRO A 202 3.34 -12.42 -10.49
CA PRO A 202 4.22 -12.52 -11.67
C PRO A 202 5.71 -12.72 -11.34
N LEU A 203 6.16 -12.15 -10.21
CA LEU A 203 7.56 -12.15 -9.78
C LEU A 203 7.91 -13.18 -8.69
N ARG A 204 6.95 -13.97 -8.18
CA ARG A 204 7.19 -14.97 -7.12
C ARG A 204 7.08 -16.39 -7.66
N ASP A 205 7.41 -17.35 -6.80
CA ASP A 205 7.13 -18.76 -7.03
C ASP A 205 5.67 -18.98 -7.50
N PRO A 206 5.41 -19.93 -8.42
CA PRO A 206 4.10 -20.14 -9.04
C PRO A 206 3.08 -20.83 -8.10
N ILE A 207 2.92 -20.31 -6.89
CA ILE A 207 1.93 -20.72 -5.89
C ILE A 207 0.97 -19.55 -5.67
N ALA A 208 -0.30 -19.84 -5.47
CA ALA A 208 -1.28 -18.78 -5.25
C ALA A 208 -0.99 -17.98 -3.97
N VAL A 209 -1.13 -16.66 -4.07
CA VAL A 209 -0.96 -15.69 -2.98
C VAL A 209 -2.28 -14.96 -2.71
N PRO A 210 -2.47 -14.38 -1.52
CA PRO A 210 -3.56 -13.44 -1.26
C PRO A 210 -3.43 -12.18 -2.13
N TYR A 211 -4.55 -11.54 -2.44
CA TYR A 211 -4.59 -10.27 -3.18
C TYR A 211 -5.14 -9.18 -2.25
N HIS A 212 -4.55 -7.99 -2.31
CA HIS A 212 -5.01 -6.83 -1.54
C HIS A 212 -6.23 -6.18 -2.18
N ALA A 213 -6.31 -6.25 -3.50
CA ALA A 213 -7.42 -5.77 -4.32
C ALA A 213 -7.37 -6.47 -5.68
N LYS A 214 -8.38 -6.20 -6.53
CA LYS A 214 -8.37 -6.65 -7.92
C LYS A 214 -7.02 -6.39 -8.62
N GLY A 215 -6.38 -7.45 -9.11
CA GLY A 215 -5.14 -7.39 -9.88
C GLY A 215 -3.89 -7.03 -9.06
N VAL A 216 -4.02 -6.83 -7.74
CA VAL A 216 -2.93 -6.44 -6.85
C VAL A 216 -2.58 -7.63 -5.93
N PRO A 217 -1.65 -8.51 -6.35
CA PRO A 217 -1.19 -9.61 -5.51
C PRO A 217 -0.41 -9.08 -4.30
N SER A 218 -0.42 -9.81 -3.20
CA SER A 218 0.45 -9.50 -2.07
C SER A 218 1.90 -9.87 -2.37
N GLU A 219 2.80 -8.93 -2.13
CA GLU A 219 4.25 -9.11 -2.32
C GLU A 219 4.83 -10.19 -1.39
N GLN A 220 4.27 -10.33 -0.18
CA GLN A 220 4.89 -11.15 0.88
C GLN A 220 3.97 -12.23 1.44
N SER A 221 2.65 -11.98 1.47
CA SER A 221 1.72 -12.92 2.09
C SER A 221 1.58 -14.22 1.29
N GLU A 222 1.33 -15.32 1.99
CA GLU A 222 1.01 -16.64 1.49
C GLU A 222 -0.15 -17.26 2.28
N TRP A 223 -0.77 -18.30 1.74
CA TRP A 223 -1.85 -19.01 2.43
C TRP A 223 -1.29 -19.98 3.47
N GLY A 224 -1.65 -19.76 4.74
CA GLY A 224 -1.10 -20.54 5.86
C GLY A 224 -1.53 -22.02 5.91
N HIS A 225 -2.61 -22.38 5.23
CA HIS A 225 -3.12 -23.75 5.19
C HIS A 225 -2.74 -24.45 3.87
N PRO A 226 -2.01 -25.58 3.90
CA PRO A 226 -1.44 -26.20 2.69
C PRO A 226 -2.51 -26.61 1.66
N ASP A 227 -3.63 -27.17 2.09
CA ASP A 227 -4.69 -27.59 1.15
C ASP A 227 -5.46 -26.41 0.54
N VAL A 228 -5.46 -25.25 1.19
CA VAL A 228 -6.03 -24.00 0.66
C VAL A 228 -5.08 -23.44 -0.39
N ALA A 229 -3.78 -23.35 -0.07
CA ALA A 229 -2.75 -22.95 -1.02
C ALA A 229 -2.75 -23.82 -2.29
N ILE A 230 -2.87 -25.15 -2.14
CA ILE A 230 -2.96 -26.08 -3.26
C ILE A 230 -4.21 -25.83 -4.11
N LEU A 231 -5.40 -25.75 -3.50
CA LEU A 231 -6.64 -25.52 -4.24
C LEU A 231 -6.67 -24.18 -4.96
N PHE A 232 -6.21 -23.10 -4.31
CA PHE A 232 -6.08 -21.79 -4.96
C PHE A 232 -5.03 -21.80 -6.07
N THR A 233 -3.93 -22.54 -5.92
CA THR A 233 -2.94 -22.68 -6.99
C THR A 233 -3.56 -23.38 -8.20
N CYS A 234 -4.28 -24.50 -7.99
CA CYS A 234 -5.00 -25.19 -9.06
C CYS A 234 -6.01 -24.25 -9.75
N LEU A 235 -6.85 -23.57 -8.98
CA LEU A 235 -7.85 -22.64 -9.52
C LEU A 235 -7.22 -21.47 -10.27
N ALA A 236 -6.16 -20.87 -9.73
CA ALA A 236 -5.44 -19.78 -10.38
C ALA A 236 -4.89 -20.20 -11.73
N PHE A 237 -4.22 -21.35 -11.82
CA PHE A 237 -3.76 -21.90 -13.10
C PHE A 237 -4.91 -22.27 -14.05
N TYR A 238 -6.03 -22.78 -13.54
CA TYR A 238 -7.20 -23.07 -14.38
C TYR A 238 -7.84 -21.80 -14.96
N TYR A 239 -7.71 -20.66 -14.28
CA TYR A 239 -8.23 -19.37 -14.72
C TYR A 239 -7.21 -18.58 -15.57
N ASP A 240 -5.94 -18.53 -15.19
CA ASP A 240 -4.89 -17.83 -15.95
C ASP A 240 -4.46 -18.59 -17.22
N GLY A 241 -4.47 -19.93 -17.13
CA GLY A 241 -3.85 -20.83 -18.08
C GLY A 241 -2.32 -20.86 -17.94
N ILE A 242 -1.68 -21.67 -18.77
CA ILE A 242 -0.21 -21.74 -18.84
C ILE A 242 0.34 -20.79 -19.92
N SER A 243 1.53 -20.25 -19.68
CA SER A 243 2.27 -19.47 -20.68
C SER A 243 2.88 -20.36 -21.77
N ILE A 244 3.33 -19.75 -22.87
CA ILE A 244 4.05 -20.48 -23.93
C ILE A 244 5.30 -21.14 -23.34
N THR A 245 6.08 -20.43 -22.52
CA THR A 245 7.28 -20.95 -21.86
C THR A 245 6.99 -22.17 -20.99
N GLN A 246 5.90 -22.13 -20.21
CA GLN A 246 5.49 -23.24 -19.35
C GLN A 246 5.03 -24.46 -20.15
N LEU A 247 4.37 -24.23 -21.30
CA LEU A 247 4.00 -25.29 -22.23
C LEU A 247 5.23 -25.92 -22.88
N THR A 248 6.19 -25.11 -23.35
CA THR A 248 7.46 -25.59 -23.92
C THR A 248 8.19 -26.47 -22.91
N GLN A 249 8.33 -26.01 -21.66
CA GLN A 249 8.94 -26.79 -20.58
C GLN A 249 8.22 -28.14 -20.37
N SER A 250 6.89 -28.15 -20.45
CA SER A 250 6.08 -29.37 -20.31
C SER A 250 6.32 -30.36 -21.45
N LEU A 251 6.39 -29.88 -22.70
CA LEU A 251 6.67 -30.68 -23.88
C LEU A 251 8.10 -31.25 -23.87
N GLU A 252 9.09 -30.45 -23.48
CA GLU A 252 10.48 -30.90 -23.33
C GLU A 252 10.66 -31.97 -22.25
N HIS A 253 9.93 -31.85 -21.13
CA HIS A 253 9.92 -32.89 -20.12
C HIS A 253 9.19 -34.14 -20.61
N LEU A 254 8.11 -33.97 -21.37
CA LEU A 254 7.37 -35.09 -21.92
C LEU A 254 8.22 -35.89 -22.93
N LEU A 255 9.05 -35.21 -23.73
CA LEU A 255 10.02 -35.84 -24.63
C LEU A 255 10.98 -36.82 -23.90
N LYS A 256 11.24 -36.58 -22.61
CA LYS A 256 12.13 -37.40 -21.77
C LYS A 256 11.38 -38.49 -20.99
N SER A 257 10.06 -38.58 -21.12
CA SER A 257 9.23 -39.55 -20.39
C SER A 257 9.19 -40.92 -21.09
N ASP A 258 8.79 -41.95 -20.35
CA ASP A 258 8.71 -43.33 -20.85
C ASP A 258 7.60 -43.54 -21.89
N ASP A 259 6.51 -42.74 -21.82
CA ASP A 259 5.36 -42.84 -22.73
C ASP A 259 4.82 -41.44 -23.12
N PRO A 260 5.54 -40.70 -23.96
CA PRO A 260 5.13 -39.36 -24.38
C PRO A 260 3.83 -39.37 -25.18
N THR A 261 3.59 -40.44 -25.93
CA THR A 261 2.42 -40.55 -26.81
C THR A 261 1.13 -40.62 -25.99
N SER A 262 1.10 -41.48 -24.95
CA SER A 262 -0.12 -41.62 -24.15
C SER A 262 -0.45 -40.37 -23.34
N GLU A 263 0.53 -39.61 -22.85
CA GLU A 263 0.26 -38.38 -22.10
C GLU A 263 -0.18 -37.25 -23.04
N TYR A 264 0.49 -37.07 -24.17
CA TYR A 264 0.09 -36.06 -25.15
C TYR A 264 -1.31 -36.31 -25.70
N ASP A 265 -1.67 -37.58 -25.92
CA ASP A 265 -3.02 -38.00 -26.30
C ASP A 265 -4.09 -37.53 -25.29
N LYS A 266 -3.77 -37.45 -23.99
CA LYS A 266 -4.72 -36.93 -22.98
C LYS A 266 -4.97 -35.43 -23.20
N TRP A 267 -3.95 -34.67 -23.58
CA TRP A 267 -4.06 -33.22 -23.82
C TRP A 267 -4.86 -32.95 -25.10
N THR A 268 -4.60 -33.69 -26.17
CA THR A 268 -5.26 -33.48 -27.47
C THR A 268 -6.71 -33.94 -27.49
N ARG A 269 -7.05 -35.07 -26.83
CA ARG A 269 -8.44 -35.57 -26.75
C ARG A 269 -9.37 -34.66 -25.94
N SER A 270 -8.81 -33.95 -24.97
CA SER A 270 -9.58 -33.05 -24.09
C SER A 270 -9.78 -31.65 -24.70
N SER A 271 -9.14 -31.34 -25.83
CA SER A 271 -9.31 -30.06 -26.53
C SER A 271 -10.06 -30.23 -27.85
N ALA A 272 -11.30 -29.73 -27.91
CA ALA A 272 -12.14 -29.84 -29.11
C ALA A 272 -11.64 -29.00 -30.31
N ARG A 273 -10.80 -27.99 -30.06
CA ARG A 273 -10.25 -27.07 -31.07
C ARG A 273 -8.80 -27.40 -31.47
N PHE A 274 -8.31 -28.58 -31.09
CA PHE A 274 -6.92 -28.97 -31.34
C PHE A 274 -6.65 -29.23 -32.84
N PRO A 275 -5.57 -28.66 -33.44
CA PRO A 275 -5.27 -28.88 -34.86
C PRO A 275 -5.02 -30.36 -35.20
N GLU A 276 -5.78 -30.91 -36.14
CA GLU A 276 -5.71 -32.34 -36.50
C GLU A 276 -4.29 -32.82 -36.89
N HIS A 277 -3.55 -31.98 -37.62
CA HIS A 277 -2.20 -32.30 -38.08
C HIS A 277 -1.15 -32.36 -36.95
N LEU A 278 -1.47 -31.81 -35.77
CA LEU A 278 -0.59 -31.77 -34.59
C LEU A 278 -1.00 -32.77 -33.51
N LYS A 279 -2.05 -33.57 -33.73
CA LYS A 279 -2.54 -34.52 -32.71
C LYS A 279 -1.60 -35.68 -32.45
N ALA A 280 -0.87 -36.12 -33.47
CA ALA A 280 0.12 -37.18 -33.31
C ALA A 280 1.39 -36.61 -32.67
N TRP A 281 1.87 -37.24 -31.59
CA TRP A 281 3.10 -36.84 -30.89
C TRP A 281 4.29 -36.64 -31.84
N ASN A 282 4.46 -37.55 -32.80
CA ASN A 282 5.56 -37.52 -33.78
C ASN A 282 5.50 -36.34 -34.77
N SER A 283 4.40 -35.59 -34.81
CA SER A 283 4.25 -34.40 -35.66
C SER A 283 4.73 -33.11 -34.99
N ILE A 284 5.10 -33.16 -33.71
CA ILE A 284 5.50 -31.97 -32.94
C ILE A 284 7.01 -31.77 -33.03
N ASN A 285 7.41 -30.54 -33.30
CA ASN A 285 8.75 -30.02 -33.14
C ASN A 285 8.73 -28.87 -32.12
N VAL A 286 9.33 -29.09 -30.95
CA VAL A 286 9.36 -28.09 -29.86
C VAL A 286 10.21 -26.87 -30.23
N ASP A 287 11.13 -26.98 -31.20
CA ASP A 287 11.94 -25.85 -31.68
C ASP A 287 11.17 -24.95 -32.68
N ASP A 288 9.99 -25.36 -33.16
CA ASP A 288 9.16 -24.58 -34.08
C ASP A 288 8.24 -23.64 -33.29
N GLY A 289 8.63 -22.37 -33.19
CA GLY A 289 7.87 -21.34 -32.48
C GLY A 289 6.46 -21.11 -33.03
N GLN A 290 6.23 -21.29 -34.33
CA GLN A 290 4.88 -21.12 -34.90
C GLN A 290 3.97 -22.27 -34.49
N GLN A 291 4.50 -23.49 -34.55
CA GLN A 291 3.79 -24.68 -34.09
C GLN A 291 3.47 -24.59 -32.59
N LEU A 292 4.41 -24.14 -31.76
CA LEU A 292 4.20 -23.92 -30.33
C LEU A 292 3.06 -22.93 -30.05
N VAL A 293 2.97 -21.83 -30.81
CA VAL A 293 1.87 -20.86 -30.66
C VAL A 293 0.52 -21.49 -31.02
N GLU A 294 0.45 -22.35 -32.03
CA GLU A 294 -0.77 -23.07 -32.40
C GLU A 294 -1.21 -24.07 -31.33
N ILE A 295 -0.26 -24.87 -30.81
CA ILE A 295 -0.51 -25.81 -29.72
C ILE A 295 -0.94 -25.05 -28.46
N TRP A 296 -0.27 -23.95 -28.13
CA TRP A 296 -0.58 -23.12 -26.98
C TRP A 296 -2.00 -22.54 -27.05
N LYS A 297 -2.43 -22.01 -28.20
CA LYS A 297 -3.81 -21.53 -28.38
C LYS A 297 -4.85 -22.60 -28.07
N ALA A 298 -4.55 -23.87 -28.35
CA ALA A 298 -5.45 -24.99 -28.10
C ALA A 298 -5.34 -25.58 -26.67
N LEU A 299 -4.20 -25.40 -25.99
CA LEU A 299 -3.92 -26.03 -24.68
C LEU A 299 -3.80 -25.06 -23.51
N ARG A 300 -3.77 -23.74 -23.74
CA ARG A 300 -3.59 -22.73 -22.67
C ARG A 300 -4.49 -22.96 -21.46
N TYR A 301 -5.76 -23.28 -21.70
CA TYR A 301 -6.78 -23.54 -20.67
C TYR A 301 -7.15 -25.03 -20.53
N ASN A 302 -6.33 -25.92 -21.08
CA ASN A 302 -6.56 -27.36 -21.00
C ASN A 302 -6.13 -27.89 -19.62
N ILE A 303 -7.11 -28.32 -18.81
CA ILE A 303 -6.87 -28.79 -17.44
C ILE A 303 -5.85 -29.93 -17.38
N ALA A 304 -5.83 -30.85 -18.34
CA ALA A 304 -4.88 -31.97 -18.32
C ALA A 304 -3.42 -31.51 -18.55
N ALA A 305 -3.21 -30.57 -19.47
CA ALA A 305 -1.89 -29.97 -19.71
C ALA A 305 -1.45 -29.11 -18.52
N ILE A 306 -2.37 -28.33 -17.95
CA ILE A 306 -2.13 -27.51 -16.75
C ILE A 306 -1.77 -28.39 -15.54
N ASP A 307 -2.53 -29.46 -15.30
CA ASP A 307 -2.26 -30.41 -14.21
C ASP A 307 -0.91 -31.09 -14.38
N TYR A 308 -0.53 -31.44 -15.61
CA TYR A 308 0.79 -31.98 -15.89
C TYR A 308 1.88 -30.97 -15.53
N PHE A 309 1.75 -29.70 -15.93
CA PHE A 309 2.72 -28.67 -15.56
C PHE A 309 2.82 -28.52 -14.04
N MET A 310 1.69 -28.40 -13.34
CA MET A 310 1.66 -28.25 -11.89
C MET A 310 2.27 -29.46 -11.15
N ASN A 311 1.99 -30.67 -11.62
CA ASN A 311 2.42 -31.91 -10.98
C ASN A 311 3.92 -32.20 -11.15
N ASN A 312 4.57 -31.62 -12.16
CA ASN A 312 5.99 -31.85 -12.44
C ASN A 312 6.89 -30.68 -12.04
N PHE A 313 6.41 -29.44 -12.14
CA PHE A 313 7.24 -28.24 -11.94
C PHE A 313 6.80 -27.37 -10.77
N VAL A 314 5.51 -27.30 -10.46
CA VAL A 314 5.01 -26.39 -9.42
C VAL A 314 5.04 -27.05 -8.04
N PHE A 315 4.18 -28.03 -7.80
CA PHE A 315 4.02 -28.61 -6.46
C PHE A 315 5.26 -29.35 -5.95
N PRO A 316 5.98 -30.17 -6.77
CA PRO A 316 7.18 -30.86 -6.28
C PRO A 316 8.27 -29.91 -5.78
N GLN A 317 8.39 -28.72 -6.38
CA GLN A 317 9.40 -27.73 -6.03
C GLN A 317 8.93 -26.80 -4.92
N HIS A 318 7.70 -26.29 -4.99
CA HIS A 318 7.25 -25.16 -4.18
C HIS A 318 6.27 -25.53 -3.06
N ALA A 319 5.56 -26.68 -3.13
CA ALA A 319 4.65 -27.11 -2.05
C ALA A 319 5.43 -27.72 -0.87
N LYS A 320 6.07 -26.84 -0.09
CA LYS A 320 6.97 -27.18 1.00
C LYS A 320 6.53 -26.58 2.33
N GLN A 321 6.87 -27.25 3.42
CA GLN A 321 6.68 -26.78 4.79
C GLN A 321 7.97 -26.94 5.59
N PHE A 322 8.14 -26.10 6.60
CA PHE A 322 9.23 -26.28 7.56
C PHE A 322 8.81 -27.25 8.67
N LYS A 323 9.81 -27.74 9.43
CA LYS A 323 9.56 -28.64 10.54
C LYS A 323 8.88 -27.92 11.71
N VAL A 324 9.37 -26.73 12.05
CA VAL A 324 8.94 -25.94 13.20
C VAL A 324 8.73 -24.50 12.77
N LYS A 325 7.81 -23.80 13.42
CA LYS A 325 7.64 -22.35 13.29
C LYS A 325 7.47 -21.65 14.63
N LEU A 326 7.83 -20.38 14.65
CA LEU A 326 7.27 -19.41 15.60
C LEU A 326 6.23 -18.56 14.86
N GLN A 327 5.19 -18.15 15.58
CA GLN A 327 4.16 -17.28 15.04
C GLN A 327 4.05 -16.01 15.89
N SER A 328 3.79 -14.91 15.21
CA SER A 328 3.42 -13.63 15.78
C SER A 328 2.13 -13.14 15.11
N ASN A 329 1.25 -12.48 15.84
CA ASN A 329 0.00 -11.94 15.29
C ASN A 329 -0.38 -10.63 15.99
N GLY A 330 -1.57 -10.09 15.71
CA GLY A 330 -2.06 -8.84 16.32
C GLY A 330 -1.98 -8.80 17.85
N TRP A 331 -2.02 -9.93 18.56
CA TRP A 331 -1.83 -9.96 20.02
C TRP A 331 -0.42 -9.64 20.49
N ASP A 332 0.59 -9.83 19.64
CA ASP A 332 2.00 -9.61 19.97
C ASP A 332 2.48 -8.17 19.67
N ILE A 333 1.65 -7.38 18.99
CA ILE A 333 1.97 -5.99 18.65
C ILE A 333 1.88 -5.10 19.91
N PRO A 334 0.79 -5.09 20.71
CA PRO A 334 0.70 -4.23 21.86
C PRO A 334 1.74 -4.58 22.94
N LEU A 335 2.26 -3.57 23.62
CA LEU A 335 3.19 -3.74 24.73
C LEU A 335 2.45 -4.38 25.91
N PHE A 336 3.00 -5.48 26.41
CA PHE A 336 2.45 -6.20 27.56
C PHE A 336 3.47 -6.21 28.71
N SER A 337 3.12 -5.61 29.85
CA SER A 337 3.93 -5.60 31.07
C SER A 337 3.22 -6.32 32.22
N VAL A 338 3.98 -7.22 32.85
CA VAL A 338 3.52 -8.11 33.92
C VAL A 338 3.79 -7.50 35.32
N HIS A 339 4.64 -6.47 35.43
CA HIS A 339 5.21 -6.05 36.73
C HIS A 339 4.40 -5.02 37.56
N GLU A 340 3.13 -4.74 37.24
CA GLU A 340 2.39 -3.68 37.92
C GLU A 340 1.66 -4.05 39.22
N THR A 341 1.81 -5.27 39.75
CA THR A 341 1.10 -5.63 40.99
C THR A 341 2.02 -6.15 42.08
N GLY A 342 2.25 -5.31 43.10
CA GLY A 342 2.44 -5.80 44.47
C GLY A 342 3.57 -5.19 45.30
N GLN A 343 3.61 -3.86 45.48
CA GLN A 343 4.22 -3.22 46.67
C GLN A 343 3.77 -1.75 46.80
N SER A 344 2.50 -1.53 47.15
CA SER A 344 2.03 -0.21 47.62
C SER A 344 0.97 -0.34 48.73
N THR A 345 1.29 -1.11 49.76
CA THR A 345 0.65 -1.02 51.07
C THR A 345 1.60 -0.44 52.09
N GLN A 346 2.13 0.77 51.82
CA GLN A 346 2.54 1.69 52.88
C GLN A 346 2.11 3.10 52.48
N ALA A 347 1.39 3.73 53.41
CA ALA A 347 0.79 5.04 53.28
C ALA A 347 1.79 6.07 52.75
N LYS A 348 1.56 6.56 51.52
CA LYS A 348 2.24 7.76 51.02
C LYS A 348 1.49 8.98 51.54
N SER A 349 2.09 9.61 52.55
CA SER A 349 1.82 10.98 52.97
C SER A 349 1.81 11.92 51.76
N ALA A 350 0.83 12.81 51.74
CA ALA A 350 0.63 13.82 50.72
C ALA A 350 1.88 14.71 50.59
N GLY A 351 2.43 14.78 49.36
CA GLY A 351 3.48 15.73 49.03
C GLY A 351 4.68 15.13 48.30
N GLN A 352 4.48 14.49 47.15
CA GLN A 352 5.51 14.34 46.11
C GLN A 352 4.86 13.82 44.81
N ARG A 353 4.37 14.75 43.99
CA ARG A 353 4.01 14.50 42.59
C ARG A 353 5.29 14.66 41.75
N TYR A 354 6.16 13.66 41.76
CA TYR A 354 7.17 13.51 40.71
C TYR A 354 7.04 12.12 40.09
N ALA A 355 6.83 12.16 38.77
CA ALA A 355 6.64 11.07 37.83
C ALA A 355 7.29 9.73 38.23
N SER A 356 6.47 8.73 38.56
CA SER A 356 6.86 7.32 38.58
C SER A 356 5.87 6.46 37.80
N SER A 357 5.47 6.92 36.60
CA SER A 357 4.72 6.10 35.64
C SER A 357 5.56 5.97 34.38
N SER A 358 6.33 4.89 34.28
CA SER A 358 6.72 4.38 32.95
C SER A 358 5.96 3.08 32.72
N SER A 359 4.63 3.17 32.61
CA SER A 359 3.91 2.13 31.90
C SER A 359 4.28 2.32 30.43
N ALA A 360 4.97 1.35 29.85
CA ALA A 360 5.11 1.31 28.40
C ALA A 360 3.69 1.19 27.84
N MET A 361 3.24 2.18 27.07
CA MET A 361 1.86 2.27 26.58
C MET A 361 1.85 2.00 25.07
N THR A 362 0.82 1.28 24.63
CA THR A 362 0.43 1.24 23.22
C THR A 362 -0.82 2.09 23.07
N THR A 363 -0.88 2.94 22.05
CA THR A 363 -2.06 3.74 21.71
C THR A 363 -2.42 3.51 20.26
N GLY A 364 -3.65 3.07 20.01
CA GLY A 364 -4.17 2.85 18.67
C GLY A 364 -5.24 3.88 18.32
N PHE A 365 -5.27 4.29 17.06
CA PHE A 365 -6.34 5.06 16.46
C PHE A 365 -7.05 4.18 15.41
N SER A 366 -8.34 4.40 15.21
CA SER A 366 -9.14 3.67 14.22
C SER A 366 -10.31 4.56 13.81
N GLY A 367 -10.61 4.60 12.50
CA GLY A 367 -11.77 5.33 11.98
C GLY A 367 -13.12 4.66 12.31
N THR A 368 -13.11 3.37 12.65
CA THR A 368 -14.31 2.55 12.94
C THR A 368 -14.16 1.78 14.25
N ASN A 369 -15.27 1.33 14.83
CA ASN A 369 -15.30 0.42 15.99
C ASN A 369 -16.02 -0.91 15.75
N ASP A 370 -16.31 -1.27 14.50
CA ASP A 370 -17.04 -2.50 14.15
C ASP A 370 -16.33 -3.77 14.64
N ASN A 371 -15.00 -3.81 14.53
CA ASN A 371 -14.17 -4.96 14.92
C ASN A 371 -13.74 -4.95 16.39
N ARG A 372 -14.34 -4.11 17.25
CA ARG A 372 -13.90 -3.95 18.65
C ARG A 372 -13.86 -5.24 19.47
N THR A 373 -14.75 -6.19 19.17
CA THR A 373 -14.84 -7.48 19.88
C THR A 373 -13.68 -8.41 19.53
N MET A 374 -12.97 -8.11 18.44
CA MET A 374 -11.85 -8.88 17.88
C MET A 374 -10.48 -8.26 18.21
N LEU A 375 -10.44 -7.14 18.92
CA LEU A 375 -9.18 -6.57 19.42
C LEU A 375 -8.54 -7.48 20.48
N PRO A 376 -7.20 -7.54 20.56
CA PRO A 376 -6.50 -8.23 21.64
C PRO A 376 -6.96 -7.74 23.02
N LEU A 377 -7.12 -8.64 23.99
CA LEU A 377 -7.54 -8.27 25.36
C LEU A 377 -6.51 -7.40 26.10
N THR A 378 -5.31 -7.23 25.54
CA THR A 378 -4.29 -6.30 26.02
C THR A 378 -4.62 -4.85 25.73
N ILE A 379 -5.61 -4.58 24.87
CA ILE A 379 -6.09 -3.24 24.53
C ILE A 379 -7.50 -3.04 25.09
N THR A 380 -7.74 -1.84 25.60
CA THR A 380 -9.08 -1.36 25.95
C THR A 380 -9.45 -0.22 25.02
N GLN A 381 -10.59 -0.32 24.36
CA GLN A 381 -11.16 0.78 23.58
C GLN A 381 -11.60 1.90 24.51
N ASP A 382 -11.26 3.14 24.15
CA ASP A 382 -11.66 4.36 24.85
C ASP A 382 -12.54 5.20 23.93
N ASP A 383 -13.85 5.07 24.09
CA ASP A 383 -14.83 5.80 23.29
C ASP A 383 -14.94 7.25 23.80
N LEU A 384 -14.29 8.17 23.08
CA LEU A 384 -14.32 9.60 23.41
C LEU A 384 -15.77 10.13 23.28
N PRO A 385 -16.35 10.78 24.32
CA PRO A 385 -17.73 11.28 24.26
C PRO A 385 -17.97 12.25 23.10
N GLY A 386 -16.95 13.05 22.74
CA GLY A 386 -17.03 13.96 21.60
C GLY A 386 -17.15 13.26 20.25
N LEU A 387 -16.75 12.00 20.13
CA LEU A 387 -16.78 11.22 18.89
C LEU A 387 -17.88 10.14 18.88
N SER A 388 -18.70 10.02 19.93
CA SER A 388 -19.72 8.96 19.98
C SER A 388 -20.74 9.03 18.85
N HIS A 389 -20.93 10.22 18.27
CA HIS A 389 -21.89 10.47 17.19
C HIS A 389 -21.38 10.00 15.81
N THR A 390 -20.07 9.86 15.60
CA THR A 390 -19.50 9.60 14.26
C THR A 390 -19.97 8.26 13.67
N ASN A 391 -20.11 7.23 14.51
CA ASN A 391 -20.67 5.93 14.09
C ASN A 391 -22.11 6.04 13.56
N ALA A 392 -22.93 6.88 14.21
CA ALA A 392 -24.29 7.14 13.75
C ALA A 392 -24.30 8.06 12.53
N GLU A 393 -23.37 9.02 12.47
CA GLU A 393 -23.24 9.98 11.38
C GLU A 393 -22.98 9.29 10.03
N VAL A 394 -22.05 8.32 9.99
CA VAL A 394 -21.83 7.48 8.80
C VAL A 394 -23.11 6.81 8.33
N LEU A 395 -23.90 6.23 9.27
CA LEU A 395 -25.19 5.63 8.93
C LEU A 395 -26.21 6.66 8.45
N THR A 396 -26.18 7.90 8.95
CA THR A 396 -27.07 8.96 8.45
C THR A 396 -26.76 9.35 7.02
N TYR A 397 -25.48 9.42 6.64
CA TYR A 397 -25.08 9.61 5.25
C TYR A 397 -25.52 8.43 4.40
N LEU A 398 -25.37 7.21 4.93
CA LEU A 398 -25.82 5.97 4.29
C LEU A 398 -27.33 5.75 4.29
N LEU A 399 -28.16 6.62 4.88
CA LEU A 399 -29.62 6.49 4.89
C LEU A 399 -30.34 7.68 4.27
N HIS A 400 -29.58 8.68 3.81
CA HIS A 400 -30.10 9.92 3.23
C HIS A 400 -30.91 9.64 1.94
N ASP A 401 -32.05 10.31 1.77
CA ASP A 401 -33.00 10.06 0.67
C ASP A 401 -32.35 10.08 -0.73
N ARG A 402 -31.42 11.02 -0.95
CA ARG A 402 -30.66 11.19 -2.21
C ARG A 402 -29.89 9.94 -2.68
N SER A 403 -29.66 8.98 -1.79
CA SER A 403 -28.78 7.84 -2.04
C SER A 403 -29.47 6.50 -1.76
N ARG A 404 -30.79 6.46 -1.58
CA ARG A 404 -31.55 5.21 -1.37
C ARG A 404 -31.78 4.39 -2.65
N GLU A 405 -31.34 4.89 -3.79
CA GLU A 405 -31.58 4.29 -5.08
C GLU A 405 -30.68 3.06 -5.32
N CYS A 406 -31.22 1.86 -5.16
CA CYS A 406 -30.55 0.62 -5.55
C CYS A 406 -31.02 0.16 -6.93
N HIS A 407 -30.09 -0.05 -7.86
CA HIS A 407 -30.40 -0.45 -9.23
C HIS A 407 -29.76 -1.78 -9.58
N ARG A 408 -30.57 -2.74 -10.04
CA ARG A 408 -30.07 -4.02 -10.55
C ARG A 408 -29.76 -3.87 -12.04
N VAL A 409 -28.49 -3.90 -12.40
CA VAL A 409 -28.04 -3.92 -13.79
C VAL A 409 -28.13 -5.36 -14.32
N VAL A 410 -28.87 -5.55 -15.40
CA VAL A 410 -29.12 -6.88 -15.99
C VAL A 410 -28.80 -6.82 -17.48
N GLY A 411 -28.09 -7.83 -17.97
CA GLY A 411 -27.77 -7.98 -19.37
C GLY A 411 -28.98 -8.39 -20.22
N PRO A 412 -28.79 -8.49 -21.55
CA PRO A 412 -29.86 -8.86 -22.47
C PRO A 412 -30.54 -10.19 -22.08
N ARG A 413 -31.89 -10.21 -22.13
CA ARG A 413 -32.72 -11.39 -21.78
C ARG A 413 -32.60 -11.88 -20.34
N GLY A 414 -32.20 -11.01 -19.41
CA GLY A 414 -32.11 -11.39 -17.99
C GLY A 414 -30.78 -12.01 -17.57
N ALA A 415 -29.79 -12.03 -18.48
CA ALA A 415 -28.45 -12.56 -18.20
C ALA A 415 -27.62 -11.62 -17.30
N ARG A 416 -26.46 -12.07 -16.84
CA ARG A 416 -25.47 -11.21 -16.18
C ARG A 416 -25.11 -10.03 -17.10
N ALA A 417 -25.10 -8.82 -16.54
CA ALA A 417 -24.65 -7.63 -17.25
C ALA A 417 -23.14 -7.73 -17.54
N SER A 418 -22.74 -7.41 -18.76
CA SER A 418 -21.31 -7.18 -19.06
C SER A 418 -20.86 -5.83 -18.50
N GLU A 419 -19.55 -5.61 -18.44
CA GLU A 419 -18.99 -4.31 -18.06
C GLU A 419 -19.46 -3.20 -19.00
N ILE A 420 -19.62 -3.50 -20.29
CA ILE A 420 -20.16 -2.56 -21.28
C ILE A 420 -21.63 -2.26 -21.00
N ASP A 421 -22.43 -3.25 -20.57
CA ASP A 421 -23.82 -3.02 -20.18
C ASP A 421 -23.92 -2.11 -18.95
N LEU A 422 -23.01 -2.27 -17.98
CA LEU A 422 -22.89 -1.37 -16.84
C LEU A 422 -22.57 0.07 -17.28
N LEU A 423 -21.54 0.26 -18.13
CA LEU A 423 -21.16 1.60 -18.62
C LEU A 423 -22.31 2.29 -19.37
N ARG A 424 -23.09 1.54 -20.15
CA ARG A 424 -24.29 2.06 -20.83
C ARG A 424 -25.37 2.49 -19.84
N GLU A 425 -25.61 1.70 -18.80
CA GLU A 425 -26.59 2.04 -17.77
C GLU A 425 -26.18 3.31 -17.00
N LEU A 426 -24.89 3.48 -16.69
CA LEU A 426 -24.36 4.70 -16.07
C LEU A 426 -24.61 5.92 -16.96
N HIS A 427 -24.30 5.81 -18.26
CA HIS A 427 -24.52 6.88 -19.21
C HIS A 427 -26.00 7.25 -19.35
N CYS A 428 -26.89 6.27 -19.47
CA CYS A 428 -28.35 6.50 -19.53
C CYS A 428 -28.89 7.27 -18.32
N ARG A 429 -28.21 7.20 -17.18
CA ARG A 429 -28.59 7.88 -15.92
C ARG A 429 -27.86 9.19 -15.67
N GLY A 430 -26.94 9.57 -16.56
CA GLY A 430 -26.08 10.73 -16.39
C GLY A 430 -25.10 10.61 -15.22
N ILE A 431 -24.67 9.38 -14.89
CA ILE A 431 -23.68 9.12 -13.83
C ILE A 431 -22.30 9.09 -14.47
N ARG A 432 -21.37 9.87 -13.91
CA ARG A 432 -19.99 10.03 -14.43
C ARG A 432 -18.91 9.55 -13.47
N ILE A 433 -19.28 9.10 -12.28
CA ILE A 433 -18.35 8.58 -11.28
C ILE A 433 -18.74 7.13 -11.02
N LEU A 434 -17.80 6.21 -11.17
CA LEU A 434 -17.96 4.79 -10.88
C LEU A 434 -16.96 4.43 -9.78
N ILE A 435 -17.48 4.00 -8.64
CA ILE A 435 -16.74 3.56 -7.48
C ILE A 435 -16.93 2.05 -7.40
N ASP A 436 -15.92 1.30 -7.79
CA ASP A 436 -15.99 -0.15 -7.87
C ASP A 436 -15.51 -0.85 -6.58
N ALA A 437 -16.08 -0.46 -5.44
CA ALA A 437 -15.77 -1.05 -4.14
C ALA A 437 -16.12 -2.55 -4.06
N GLY A 438 -17.07 -3.01 -4.88
CA GLY A 438 -17.44 -4.42 -4.99
C GLY A 438 -16.55 -5.23 -5.94
N ALA A 439 -15.52 -4.63 -6.55
CA ALA A 439 -14.64 -5.22 -7.56
C ALA A 439 -15.40 -5.93 -8.69
N GLN A 440 -16.47 -5.33 -9.22
CA GLN A 440 -17.36 -5.90 -10.23
C GLN A 440 -16.80 -5.81 -11.65
N ILE A 441 -15.88 -4.89 -11.91
CA ILE A 441 -15.09 -4.88 -13.14
C ILE A 441 -14.04 -5.97 -13.01
N LEU A 442 -14.05 -7.01 -13.83
CA LEU A 442 -13.14 -8.17 -13.76
C LEU A 442 -12.35 -8.40 -15.06
N GLU A 443 -12.93 -8.06 -16.21
CA GLU A 443 -12.42 -8.35 -17.55
C GLU A 443 -11.55 -7.22 -18.11
N MET A 444 -11.89 -5.96 -17.84
CA MET A 444 -11.09 -4.80 -18.24
C MET A 444 -10.13 -4.34 -17.14
N ASP A 445 -8.94 -3.93 -17.53
CA ASP A 445 -8.08 -3.07 -16.70
C ASP A 445 -8.64 -1.64 -16.63
N ASN A 446 -8.09 -0.83 -15.72
CA ASN A 446 -8.58 0.52 -15.44
C ASN A 446 -8.52 1.44 -16.67
N GLU A 447 -7.45 1.35 -17.45
CA GLU A 447 -7.27 2.15 -18.65
C GLU A 447 -8.25 1.76 -19.76
N THR A 448 -8.45 0.45 -19.95
CA THR A 448 -9.37 -0.12 -20.93
C THR A 448 -10.80 0.26 -20.58
N LEU A 449 -11.20 0.15 -19.30
CA LEU A 449 -12.52 0.57 -18.85
C LEU A 449 -12.74 2.07 -19.11
N ALA A 450 -11.78 2.93 -18.74
CA ALA A 450 -11.87 4.37 -18.97
C ALA A 450 -12.02 4.73 -20.46
N LYS A 451 -11.28 4.05 -21.34
CA LYS A 451 -11.40 4.19 -22.80
C LYS A 451 -12.77 3.75 -23.30
N GLN A 452 -13.25 2.58 -22.88
CA GLN A 452 -14.57 2.09 -23.27
C GLN A 452 -15.68 3.02 -22.77
N TRP A 453 -15.55 3.57 -21.57
CA TRP A 453 -16.54 4.49 -21.02
C TRP A 453 -16.59 5.81 -21.80
N LEU A 454 -15.45 6.34 -22.26
CA LEU A 454 -15.40 7.50 -23.18
C LEU A 454 -16.00 7.25 -24.58
N MET A 455 -16.04 5.99 -25.00
CA MET A 455 -16.73 5.60 -26.23
C MET A 455 -18.25 5.52 -26.01
N VAL A 456 -18.69 5.13 -24.81
CA VAL A 456 -20.12 5.06 -24.44
C VAL A 456 -20.70 6.45 -24.14
N ASP A 457 -20.00 7.28 -23.36
CA ASP A 457 -20.40 8.65 -23.06
C ASP A 457 -19.70 9.65 -23.98
N GLU A 458 -20.40 10.02 -25.06
CA GLU A 458 -19.87 10.97 -26.04
C GLU A 458 -19.77 12.41 -25.54
N GLN A 459 -20.38 12.74 -24.40
CA GLN A 459 -20.41 14.09 -23.83
C GLN A 459 -19.25 14.36 -22.87
N ALA A 460 -18.64 13.32 -22.31
CA ALA A 460 -17.49 13.46 -21.43
C ALA A 460 -16.23 13.89 -22.20
N ALA A 461 -15.46 14.82 -21.64
CA ALA A 461 -14.27 15.36 -22.30
C ALA A 461 -13.03 14.48 -22.10
N ALA A 462 -12.96 13.81 -20.94
CA ALA A 462 -11.85 12.96 -20.56
C ALA A 462 -12.28 11.96 -19.46
N ALA A 463 -11.45 10.97 -19.16
CA ALA A 463 -11.67 10.02 -18.07
C ALA A 463 -10.46 9.97 -17.14
N LEU A 464 -10.71 9.95 -15.84
CA LEU A 464 -9.74 9.70 -14.78
C LEU A 464 -9.71 8.21 -14.46
N PHE A 465 -8.50 7.66 -14.39
CA PHE A 465 -8.24 6.31 -13.90
C PHE A 465 -6.87 6.25 -13.22
N PHE A 466 -6.63 5.19 -12.45
CA PHE A 466 -5.33 4.89 -11.86
C PHE A 466 -4.62 3.82 -12.68
N ASP A 467 -3.32 4.02 -12.94
CA ASP A 467 -2.51 3.04 -13.63
C ASP A 467 -1.97 1.96 -12.67
N GLN A 468 -1.14 1.06 -13.20
CA GLN A 468 -0.54 -0.05 -12.45
C GLN A 468 0.47 0.38 -11.37
N TRP A 469 0.88 1.65 -11.35
CA TRP A 469 1.78 2.24 -10.35
C TRP A 469 1.03 3.14 -9.36
N ASN A 470 -0.30 2.98 -9.28
CA ASN A 470 -1.19 3.78 -8.43
C ASN A 470 -1.14 5.30 -8.71
N LYS A 471 -0.73 5.72 -9.92
CA LYS A 471 -0.67 7.15 -10.28
C LYS A 471 -1.97 7.57 -10.98
N PRO A 472 -2.59 8.71 -10.62
CA PRO A 472 -3.82 9.19 -11.24
C PRO A 472 -3.56 9.83 -12.61
N TRP A 473 -4.24 9.33 -13.64
CA TRP A 473 -4.11 9.79 -15.02
C TRP A 473 -5.43 10.25 -15.60
N ILE A 474 -5.35 11.26 -16.48
CA ILE A 474 -6.43 11.67 -17.36
C ILE A 474 -6.15 11.15 -18.78
N ILE A 475 -7.12 10.44 -19.37
CA ILE A 475 -7.16 10.12 -20.79
C ILE A 475 -8.23 10.96 -21.50
N GLN A 476 -7.83 11.71 -22.51
CA GLN A 476 -8.73 12.52 -23.35
C GLN A 476 -9.29 11.69 -24.50
N ARG A 477 -10.38 12.16 -25.14
CA ARG A 477 -10.96 11.48 -26.33
C ARG A 477 -9.99 11.34 -27.51
N SER A 478 -8.96 12.20 -27.58
CA SER A 478 -7.88 12.10 -28.57
C SER A 478 -6.93 10.91 -28.33
N GLY A 479 -7.08 10.19 -27.22
CA GLY A 479 -6.17 9.16 -26.75
C GLY A 479 -4.97 9.70 -25.96
N ARG A 480 -4.83 11.03 -25.82
CA ARG A 480 -3.74 11.65 -25.06
C ARG A 480 -3.90 11.39 -23.57
N LYS A 481 -2.89 10.76 -22.98
CA LYS A 481 -2.75 10.50 -21.53
C LYS A 481 -1.92 11.62 -20.88
N THR A 482 -2.35 12.17 -19.74
CA THR A 482 -1.65 13.24 -18.99
C THR A 482 -1.86 13.05 -17.49
N PRO A 483 -0.83 13.22 -16.63
CA PRO A 483 -1.00 13.09 -15.18
C PRO A 483 -2.09 14.04 -14.67
N LEU A 484 -2.88 13.64 -13.68
CA LEU A 484 -4.01 14.44 -13.18
C LEU A 484 -3.59 15.88 -12.85
N LEU A 485 -2.51 16.04 -12.09
CA LEU A 485 -1.98 17.34 -11.65
C LEU A 485 -1.52 18.25 -12.79
N ALA A 486 -1.12 17.67 -13.93
CA ALA A 486 -0.70 18.41 -15.13
C ALA A 486 -1.85 18.62 -16.13
N SER A 487 -3.04 18.09 -15.84
CA SER A 487 -4.20 18.17 -16.71
C SER A 487 -5.02 19.44 -16.44
N PRO A 488 -5.82 19.91 -17.42
CA PRO A 488 -6.75 21.02 -17.20
C PRO A 488 -7.93 20.67 -16.28
N TYR A 489 -8.01 19.43 -15.78
CA TYR A 489 -9.10 18.90 -14.95
C TYR A 489 -8.68 18.68 -13.48
N ALA A 490 -7.44 18.99 -13.10
CA ALA A 490 -6.91 18.78 -11.76
C ALA A 490 -7.74 19.43 -10.65
N ASP A 491 -8.30 20.62 -10.93
CA ASP A 491 -9.08 21.41 -9.98
C ASP A 491 -10.60 21.23 -10.15
N ASP A 492 -11.06 20.61 -11.25
CA ASP A 492 -12.49 20.39 -11.55
C ASP A 492 -12.71 19.16 -12.45
N LEU A 493 -13.28 18.11 -11.85
CA LEU A 493 -13.62 16.85 -12.51
C LEU A 493 -15.05 16.82 -13.12
N SER A 494 -15.79 17.94 -13.11
CA SER A 494 -17.20 18.00 -13.58
C SER A 494 -17.43 17.50 -15.01
N LYS A 495 -16.42 17.63 -15.88
CA LYS A 495 -16.44 17.21 -17.29
C LYS A 495 -15.78 15.85 -17.54
N CYS A 496 -15.32 15.19 -16.48
CA CYS A 496 -14.61 13.93 -16.56
C CYS A 496 -15.52 12.77 -16.16
N LEU A 497 -15.28 11.61 -16.78
CA LEU A 497 -15.63 10.33 -16.19
C LEU A 497 -14.56 10.02 -15.13
N VAL A 498 -14.95 9.42 -14.02
CA VAL A 498 -14.02 9.07 -12.94
C VAL A 498 -14.25 7.62 -12.57
N TYR A 499 -13.23 6.79 -12.76
CA TYR A 499 -13.24 5.40 -12.34
C TYR A 499 -12.28 5.21 -11.16
N LEU A 500 -12.83 4.71 -10.05
CA LEU A 500 -12.09 4.22 -8.90
C LEU A 500 -12.32 2.72 -8.82
N ASP A 501 -11.26 1.94 -8.93
CA ASP A 501 -11.32 0.50 -8.65
C ASP A 501 -11.30 0.24 -7.13
N GLU A 502 -11.41 -1.03 -6.72
CA GLU A 502 -11.40 -1.44 -5.32
C GLU A 502 -10.18 -0.90 -4.55
N ALA A 503 -8.98 -0.97 -5.14
CA ALA A 503 -7.73 -0.54 -4.50
C ALA A 503 -7.72 0.97 -4.21
N HIS A 504 -8.17 1.77 -5.17
CA HIS A 504 -8.12 3.23 -5.11
C HIS A 504 -9.37 3.85 -4.48
N THR A 505 -10.29 3.02 -3.98
CA THR A 505 -11.39 3.50 -3.14
C THR A 505 -10.92 3.97 -1.75
N ARG A 506 -9.75 3.50 -1.28
CA ARG A 506 -9.16 3.89 0.01
C ARG A 506 -7.97 4.83 -0.19
N GLY A 507 -7.86 5.87 0.63
CA GLY A 507 -6.68 6.76 0.66
C GLY A 507 -6.61 7.83 -0.44
N THR A 508 -7.53 7.82 -1.40
CA THR A 508 -7.54 8.77 -2.51
C THR A 508 -8.35 10.04 -2.18
N ASP A 509 -7.72 11.22 -2.21
CA ASP A 509 -8.40 12.52 -2.07
C ASP A 509 -8.68 13.17 -3.44
N LEU A 510 -9.93 13.02 -3.93
CA LEU A 510 -10.42 13.69 -5.14
C LEU A 510 -11.51 14.71 -4.82
N LYS A 511 -11.42 15.88 -5.46
CA LYS A 511 -12.41 16.95 -5.28
C LYS A 511 -13.53 16.83 -6.32
N PHE A 512 -14.72 16.51 -5.83
CA PHE A 512 -15.93 16.45 -6.64
C PHE A 512 -16.82 17.69 -6.44
N PRO A 513 -17.55 18.14 -7.48
CA PRO A 513 -18.58 19.16 -7.32
C PRO A 513 -19.68 18.74 -6.31
N PRO A 514 -20.32 19.67 -5.59
CA PRO A 514 -21.33 19.33 -4.56
C PRO A 514 -22.53 18.51 -5.06
N LEU A 515 -22.87 18.63 -6.34
CA LEU A 515 -23.97 17.95 -7.01
C LEU A 515 -23.52 16.70 -7.80
N ALA A 516 -22.28 16.26 -7.61
CA ALA A 516 -21.78 15.06 -8.27
C ALA A 516 -22.58 13.82 -7.84
N ARG A 517 -22.78 12.91 -8.80
CA ARG A 517 -23.46 11.63 -8.60
C ARG A 517 -22.51 10.51 -9.00
N GLY A 518 -22.26 9.60 -8.08
CA GLY A 518 -21.52 8.36 -8.31
C GLY A 518 -22.42 7.14 -8.27
N ALA A 519 -21.97 6.08 -8.95
CA ALA A 519 -22.49 4.73 -8.78
C ALA A 519 -21.46 3.93 -7.99
N LEU A 520 -21.92 3.27 -6.94
CA LEU A 520 -21.14 2.38 -6.10
C LEU A 520 -21.51 0.93 -6.40
N THR A 521 -20.51 0.08 -6.64
CA THR A 521 -20.74 -1.35 -6.83
C THR A 521 -20.71 -2.10 -5.50
N LEU A 522 -21.49 -3.19 -5.41
CA LEU A 522 -21.54 -4.06 -4.24
C LEU A 522 -21.02 -5.46 -4.56
N GLY A 523 -20.18 -6.03 -3.69
CA GLY A 523 -19.68 -7.41 -3.77
C GLY A 523 -20.40 -8.35 -2.80
N LEU A 524 -20.67 -9.60 -3.21
CA LEU A 524 -21.47 -10.61 -2.47
C LEU A 524 -21.11 -10.83 -0.98
N ASN A 525 -19.87 -10.59 -0.58
CA ASN A 525 -19.40 -10.76 0.80
C ASN A 525 -18.76 -9.47 1.36
N GLN A 526 -19.14 -8.32 0.80
CA GLN A 526 -18.61 -7.02 1.22
C GLN A 526 -19.16 -6.65 2.60
N SER A 527 -18.28 -6.16 3.48
CA SER A 527 -18.63 -5.66 4.80
C SER A 527 -19.08 -4.20 4.74
N LYS A 528 -19.73 -3.74 5.81
CA LYS A 528 -20.14 -2.34 5.96
C LYS A 528 -18.94 -1.39 5.84
N ASP A 529 -17.86 -1.65 6.59
CA ASP A 529 -16.66 -0.80 6.59
C ASP A 529 -16.00 -0.71 5.21
N HIS A 530 -15.89 -1.83 4.49
CA HIS A 530 -15.30 -1.82 3.15
C HIS A 530 -16.13 -0.95 2.19
N THR A 531 -17.46 -1.00 2.31
CA THR A 531 -18.34 -0.16 1.51
C THR A 531 -18.25 1.32 1.88
N VAL A 532 -18.22 1.65 3.18
CA VAL A 532 -18.08 3.04 3.67
C VAL A 532 -16.73 3.65 3.29
N GLN A 533 -15.67 2.83 3.23
CA GLN A 533 -14.36 3.31 2.80
C GLN A 533 -14.37 3.79 1.34
N GLY A 534 -15.16 3.17 0.48
CA GLY A 534 -15.27 3.59 -0.92
C GLY A 534 -16.32 4.68 -1.19
N ASP A 535 -17.25 4.95 -0.29
CA ASP A 535 -18.28 5.95 -0.51
C ASP A 535 -18.68 6.69 0.77
N CYS A 536 -18.88 8.00 0.63
CA CYS A 536 -19.48 8.83 1.67
C CYS A 536 -21.02 8.82 1.62
N TYR A 537 -21.68 8.06 0.72
CA TYR A 537 -23.12 8.14 0.45
C TYR A 537 -23.85 6.78 0.21
N ALA A 538 -25.18 6.78 0.43
CA ALA A 538 -26.07 5.65 0.83
C ALA A 538 -26.46 4.49 -0.11
N PHE A 539 -27.21 3.56 0.53
CA PHE A 539 -27.97 2.41 0.01
C PHE A 539 -29.46 2.44 0.45
N GLU A 540 -30.26 1.52 -0.10
CA GLU A 540 -31.57 1.14 0.44
C GLU A 540 -31.41 0.41 1.80
N ALA A 541 -32.38 0.55 2.72
CA ALA A 541 -32.30 -0.04 4.07
C ALA A 541 -32.07 -1.57 4.09
N THR A 542 -32.56 -2.27 3.06
CA THR A 542 -32.34 -3.71 2.84
C THR A 542 -30.88 -4.03 2.49
N GLY A 543 -30.20 -3.18 1.72
CA GLY A 543 -28.78 -3.32 1.40
C GLY A 543 -27.87 -3.09 2.60
N ILE A 544 -28.22 -2.14 3.48
CA ILE A 544 -27.46 -1.88 4.71
C ILE A 544 -27.61 -3.03 5.71
N SER A 545 -28.83 -3.54 5.89
CA SER A 545 -29.05 -4.73 6.72
C SER A 545 -28.18 -5.89 6.23
N TRP A 546 -28.10 -6.08 4.91
CA TRP A 546 -27.28 -7.11 4.31
C TRP A 546 -25.76 -6.89 4.51
N LEU A 547 -25.26 -5.66 4.38
CA LEU A 547 -23.85 -5.34 4.69
C LEU A 547 -23.51 -5.56 6.18
N LEU A 548 -24.44 -5.24 7.08
CA LEU A 548 -24.30 -5.50 8.51
C LEU A 548 -24.31 -6.99 8.81
N ASP A 549 -25.20 -7.76 8.18
CA ASP A 549 -25.24 -9.22 8.29
C ASP A 549 -23.92 -9.84 7.80
N ASN A 550 -23.39 -9.40 6.66
CA ASN A 550 -22.09 -9.83 6.15
C ASN A 550 -20.94 -9.49 7.12
N THR A 551 -21.00 -8.33 7.77
CA THR A 551 -19.99 -7.90 8.76
C THR A 551 -20.04 -8.79 9.99
N CYS A 552 -21.23 -9.06 10.51
CA CYS A 552 -21.44 -10.00 11.63
C CYS A 552 -20.97 -11.41 11.27
N ASP A 553 -21.37 -11.92 10.09
CA ASP A 553 -20.96 -13.24 9.60
C ASP A 553 -19.43 -13.34 9.48
N GLY A 554 -18.76 -12.30 8.96
CA GLY A 554 -17.30 -12.24 8.87
C GLY A 554 -16.61 -12.25 10.24
N ILE A 555 -17.14 -11.48 11.21
CA ILE A 555 -16.61 -11.48 12.58
C ILE A 555 -16.81 -12.85 13.24
N GLU A 556 -18.00 -13.45 13.12
CA GLU A 556 -18.30 -14.79 13.66
C GLU A 556 -17.36 -15.85 13.08
N GLN A 557 -17.07 -15.79 11.78
CA GLN A 557 -16.13 -16.68 11.12
C GLN A 557 -14.70 -16.55 11.66
N LEU A 558 -14.27 -15.36 12.08
CA LEU A 558 -12.91 -15.14 12.60
C LEU A 558 -12.74 -15.49 14.09
N GLN A 559 -13.83 -15.64 14.86
CA GLN A 559 -13.74 -15.90 16.31
C GLN A 559 -12.91 -17.15 16.68
N PRO A 560 -13.04 -18.31 16.01
CA PRO A 560 -12.21 -19.49 16.32
C PRO A 560 -10.71 -19.21 16.21
N LEU A 561 -10.30 -18.43 15.21
CA LEU A 561 -8.91 -18.02 15.02
C LEU A 561 -8.47 -17.06 16.13
N TYR A 562 -9.30 -16.06 16.47
CA TYR A 562 -9.05 -15.14 17.58
C TYR A 562 -8.82 -15.88 18.90
N TYR A 563 -9.67 -16.88 19.22
CA TYR A 563 -9.49 -17.69 20.44
C TYR A 563 -8.19 -18.49 20.42
N SER A 564 -7.84 -19.08 19.27
CA SER A 564 -6.60 -19.85 19.12
C SER A 564 -5.38 -18.96 19.33
N GLN A 565 -5.35 -17.78 18.72
CA GLN A 565 -4.28 -16.80 18.85
C GLN A 565 -4.15 -16.26 20.27
N GLY A 566 -5.26 -15.89 20.91
CA GLY A 566 -5.26 -15.37 22.28
C GLY A 566 -4.80 -16.40 23.32
N ILE A 567 -5.19 -17.67 23.17
CA ILE A 567 -4.72 -18.75 24.07
C ILE A 567 -3.24 -19.04 23.85
N ASP A 568 -2.76 -19.01 22.59
CA ASP A 568 -1.34 -19.15 22.29
C ASP A 568 -0.51 -18.00 22.88
N PHE A 569 -0.99 -16.76 22.76
CA PHE A 569 -0.39 -15.58 23.39
C PHE A 569 -0.28 -15.78 24.91
N CYS A 570 -1.39 -16.14 25.58
CA CYS A 570 -1.40 -16.38 27.03
C CYS A 570 -0.38 -17.46 27.43
N ARG A 571 -0.29 -18.54 26.65
CA ARG A 571 0.67 -19.63 26.88
C ARG A 571 2.12 -19.15 26.75
N ARG A 572 2.45 -18.42 25.68
CA ARG A 572 3.81 -17.90 25.44
C ARG A 572 4.22 -16.87 26.48
N MET A 573 3.32 -15.97 26.87
CA MET A 573 3.59 -14.97 27.91
C MET A 573 3.79 -15.63 29.28
N GLN A 574 2.97 -16.62 29.64
CA GLN A 574 3.16 -17.36 30.89
C GLN A 574 4.49 -18.12 30.91
N ALA A 575 4.87 -18.75 29.79
CA ALA A 575 6.15 -19.45 29.68
C ALA A 575 7.36 -18.53 29.89
N ALA A 576 7.28 -17.28 29.42
CA ALA A 576 8.33 -16.28 29.65
C ALA A 576 8.42 -15.87 31.13
N ILE A 577 7.28 -15.79 31.83
CA ILE A 577 7.23 -15.49 33.28
C ILE A 577 7.78 -16.65 34.11
N ASP A 578 7.42 -17.88 33.76
CA ASP A 578 7.84 -19.08 34.50
C ASP A 578 9.34 -19.37 34.30
N ASN A 579 9.96 -18.80 33.27
CA ASN A 579 11.36 -19.04 32.88
C ASN A 579 12.13 -17.71 32.69
N PRO A 580 12.24 -16.82 33.68
CA PRO A 580 12.72 -15.44 33.48
C PRO A 580 14.17 -15.33 32.97
N ASP A 581 15.01 -16.34 33.21
CA ASP A 581 16.41 -16.39 32.83
C ASP A 581 16.67 -17.28 31.60
N PHE A 582 15.66 -17.58 30.78
CA PHE A 582 15.77 -18.45 29.59
C PHE A 582 16.90 -18.05 28.61
N VAL A 583 17.37 -16.80 28.64
CA VAL A 583 18.51 -16.34 27.84
C VAL A 583 19.82 -16.91 28.39
N LYS A 584 20.00 -16.98 29.71
CA LYS A 584 21.26 -17.37 30.36
C LYS A 584 21.25 -18.84 30.81
N ASP A 585 20.14 -19.29 31.39
CA ASP A 585 19.98 -20.63 31.92
C ASP A 585 19.49 -21.61 30.84
N LYS A 586 20.21 -22.72 30.67
CA LYS A 586 19.92 -23.72 29.62
C LYS A 586 18.63 -24.49 29.89
N TYR A 587 18.32 -24.83 31.15
CA TYR A 587 17.15 -25.62 31.49
C TYR A 587 15.87 -24.80 31.32
N GLN A 588 15.87 -23.55 31.79
CA GLN A 588 14.79 -22.60 31.54
C GLN A 588 14.62 -22.32 30.04
N ARG A 589 15.72 -22.25 29.28
CA ARG A 589 15.67 -22.13 27.83
C ARG A 589 14.95 -23.30 27.17
N GLU A 590 15.31 -24.53 27.51
CA GLU A 590 14.69 -25.72 26.94
C GLU A 590 13.19 -25.80 27.29
N ALA A 591 12.82 -25.44 28.52
CA ALA A 591 11.41 -25.37 28.95
C ALA A 591 10.62 -24.28 28.20
N TYR A 592 11.19 -23.08 28.06
CA TYR A 592 10.58 -21.98 27.30
C TYR A 592 10.42 -22.34 25.82
N LEU A 593 11.49 -22.85 25.20
CA LEU A 593 11.50 -23.30 23.80
C LEU A 593 10.50 -24.42 23.56
N GLY A 594 10.36 -25.38 24.48
CA GLY A 594 9.37 -26.45 24.40
C GLY A 594 7.92 -25.96 24.40
N THR A 595 7.66 -24.73 24.86
CA THR A 595 6.32 -24.14 24.90
C THR A 595 6.01 -23.25 23.69
N ILE A 596 6.99 -22.49 23.21
CA ILE A 596 6.79 -21.54 22.10
C ILE A 596 6.96 -22.18 20.72
N LYS A 597 7.73 -23.28 20.61
CA LYS A 597 7.92 -23.98 19.34
C LYS A 597 6.63 -24.65 18.92
N GLN A 598 6.20 -24.41 17.69
CA GLN A 598 5.05 -25.07 17.10
C GLN A 598 5.48 -25.95 15.94
N ASP A 599 4.99 -27.19 15.89
CA ASP A 599 5.14 -28.02 14.70
C ASP A 599 4.43 -27.31 13.54
N GLU A 600 5.13 -27.03 12.44
CA GLU A 600 4.48 -26.51 11.23
C GLU A 600 3.98 -27.68 10.37
N GLN A 601 4.83 -28.69 10.19
CA GLN A 601 4.45 -29.92 9.51
C GLN A 601 3.46 -30.73 10.36
N HIS A 602 2.27 -30.93 9.80
CA HIS A 602 1.25 -31.78 10.39
C HIS A 602 0.91 -32.93 9.44
N SER A 603 0.79 -34.14 9.99
CA SER A 603 0.22 -35.24 9.24
C SER A 603 -1.25 -34.97 8.92
N LEU A 604 -1.74 -35.52 7.80
CA LEU A 604 -3.14 -35.43 7.41
C LEU A 604 -4.09 -35.93 8.52
N GLN A 605 -3.65 -36.94 9.27
CA GLN A 605 -4.38 -37.40 10.46
C GLN A 605 -4.44 -36.31 11.55
N LYS A 606 -3.32 -35.65 11.90
CA LYS A 606 -3.29 -34.61 12.95
C LYS A 606 -4.14 -33.39 12.57
N LEU A 607 -4.27 -33.10 11.26
CA LEU A 607 -5.09 -32.03 10.70
C LEU A 607 -6.59 -32.38 10.71
N TYR A 608 -6.96 -33.57 10.22
CA TYR A 608 -8.36 -33.86 9.86
C TYR A 608 -9.06 -34.91 10.71
N GLU A 609 -8.34 -35.58 11.60
CA GLU A 609 -8.98 -36.47 12.56
C GLU A 609 -9.88 -35.68 13.52
N PRO A 610 -11.16 -36.08 13.68
CA PRO A 610 -12.07 -35.45 14.62
C PRO A 610 -11.55 -35.49 16.05
N LYS A 611 -11.22 -34.31 16.60
CA LYS A 611 -10.80 -34.17 18.00
C LYS A 611 -12.05 -34.07 18.88
N ARG A 612 -12.37 -35.11 19.65
CA ARG A 612 -13.34 -34.98 20.75
C ARG A 612 -12.71 -34.20 21.89
N LYS A 613 -13.48 -33.36 22.59
CA LYS A 613 -13.06 -32.70 23.84
C LYS A 613 -12.67 -33.79 24.86
N ILE A 614 -11.39 -34.12 24.94
CA ILE A 614 -10.87 -34.86 26.09
C ILE A 614 -10.92 -33.86 27.24
N LYS A 615 -11.82 -34.07 28.20
CA LYS A 615 -11.81 -33.31 29.46
C LYS A 615 -10.40 -33.44 30.06
N GLY A 616 -9.66 -32.35 30.13
CA GLY A 616 -8.35 -32.26 30.76
C GLY A 616 -7.10 -32.39 29.86
N ALA A 617 -7.21 -32.73 28.57
CA ALA A 617 -6.04 -32.78 27.69
C ALA A 617 -5.99 -31.57 26.74
N GLY A 618 -5.20 -30.56 27.11
CA GLY A 618 -4.93 -29.37 26.29
C GLY A 618 -5.57 -28.06 26.77
N GLU A 619 -6.26 -28.04 27.91
CA GLU A 619 -6.64 -26.77 28.55
C GLU A 619 -5.36 -26.10 29.08
N PHE A 620 -5.04 -24.92 28.56
CA PHE A 620 -4.04 -24.04 29.18
C PHE A 620 -4.51 -23.76 30.61
N HIS A 621 -3.81 -24.33 31.59
CA HIS A 621 -4.01 -24.00 32.99
C HIS A 621 -3.22 -22.71 33.20
N ALA A 622 -3.92 -21.59 33.24
CA ALA A 622 -3.28 -20.29 33.44
C ALA A 622 -2.41 -20.34 34.69
N GLY A 623 -1.12 -20.04 34.52
CA GLY A 623 -0.09 -20.16 35.54
C GLY A 623 -0.25 -19.14 36.66
N SER A 624 0.84 -18.77 37.31
CA SER A 624 0.87 -17.94 38.52
C SER A 624 0.30 -16.52 38.31
N ASP A 625 0.40 -15.97 37.10
CA ASP A 625 0.07 -14.57 36.81
C ASP A 625 -1.44 -14.28 36.79
N THR A 626 -1.83 -13.17 37.43
CA THR A 626 -3.23 -12.79 37.56
C THR A 626 -3.82 -12.20 36.28
N LYS A 627 -3.06 -11.43 35.49
CA LYS A 627 -3.55 -10.80 34.25
C LYS A 627 -3.76 -11.86 33.16
N ILE A 628 -2.78 -12.74 32.95
CA ILE A 628 -2.88 -13.84 31.98
C ILE A 628 -4.04 -14.79 32.34
N ARG A 629 -4.22 -15.08 33.64
CA ARG A 629 -5.36 -15.88 34.10
C ARG A 629 -6.70 -15.22 33.81
N ALA A 630 -6.79 -13.90 33.96
CA ALA A 630 -7.99 -13.14 33.59
C ALA A 630 -8.27 -13.24 32.08
N PHE A 631 -7.26 -13.04 31.22
CA PHE A 631 -7.42 -13.19 29.77
C PHE A 631 -7.84 -14.60 29.37
N ALA A 632 -7.19 -15.63 29.91
CA ALA A 632 -7.55 -17.02 29.62
C ALA A 632 -8.98 -17.36 30.08
N LYS A 633 -9.43 -16.79 31.21
CA LYS A 633 -10.81 -16.94 31.69
C LYS A 633 -11.81 -16.26 30.75
N GLU A 634 -11.54 -15.02 30.36
CA GLU A 634 -12.37 -14.24 29.44
C GLU A 634 -12.48 -14.92 28.06
N LEU A 635 -11.36 -15.35 27.48
CA LEU A 635 -11.35 -16.11 26.22
C LEU A 635 -12.18 -17.39 26.31
N ASN A 636 -12.09 -18.12 27.43
CA ASN A 636 -12.90 -19.30 27.64
C ASN A 636 -14.39 -19.00 27.85
N GLN A 637 -14.73 -17.86 28.45
CA GLN A 637 -16.11 -17.40 28.61
C GLN A 637 -16.72 -17.01 27.26
N ARG A 638 -16.02 -16.20 26.47
CA ARG A 638 -16.43 -15.84 25.09
C ARG A 638 -16.60 -17.07 24.21
N ARG A 639 -15.63 -17.99 24.23
CA ARG A 639 -15.70 -19.28 23.49
C ARG A 639 -16.89 -20.16 23.91
N LYS A 640 -17.32 -20.11 25.17
CA LYS A 640 -18.50 -20.86 25.65
C LYS A 640 -19.82 -20.17 25.28
N ALA A 641 -19.82 -18.84 25.23
CA ALA A 641 -20.97 -18.03 24.82
C ALA A 641 -21.19 -18.08 23.30
N PHE A 642 -20.15 -18.39 22.54
CA PHE A 642 -20.24 -18.60 21.09
C PHE A 642 -21.23 -19.72 20.75
N GLN A 643 -22.28 -19.37 20.02
CA GLN A 643 -23.23 -20.30 19.44
C GLN A 643 -22.90 -20.44 17.96
N ASP A 644 -22.55 -21.64 17.54
CA ASP A 644 -22.35 -21.95 16.12
C ASP A 644 -23.72 -21.94 15.43
N THR A 645 -23.97 -20.91 14.62
CA THR A 645 -25.20 -20.74 13.82
C THR A 645 -25.24 -21.68 12.60
N GLY A 646 -24.24 -22.56 12.43
CA GLY A 646 -24.09 -23.47 11.29
C GLY A 646 -23.38 -22.83 10.10
N ARG A 647 -23.00 -21.55 10.18
CA ARG A 647 -22.18 -20.84 9.19
C ARG A 647 -20.71 -20.74 9.60
N ALA A 648 -20.44 -20.68 10.91
CA ALA A 648 -19.09 -20.58 11.45
C ALA A 648 -18.50 -21.99 11.65
N VAL A 649 -18.19 -22.66 10.55
CA VAL A 649 -17.66 -24.02 10.58
C VAL A 649 -16.32 -24.03 11.31
N HIS A 650 -16.23 -24.89 12.32
CA HIS A 650 -15.19 -25.06 13.35
C HIS A 650 -13.72 -25.20 12.87
N ALA A 651 -13.43 -25.04 11.57
CA ALA A 651 -12.11 -25.12 10.95
C ALA A 651 -11.81 -24.07 9.86
N SER A 652 -12.80 -23.33 9.31
CA SER A 652 -12.59 -22.43 8.17
C SER A 652 -11.77 -21.18 8.53
N ALA A 653 -11.93 -20.66 9.75
CA ALA A 653 -11.16 -19.51 10.23
C ALA A 653 -9.64 -19.73 10.19
N LEU A 654 -9.18 -20.94 10.51
CA LEU A 654 -7.76 -21.32 10.49
C LEU A 654 -7.24 -21.53 9.06
N GLN A 655 -8.14 -21.65 8.09
CA GLN A 655 -7.85 -21.92 6.68
C GLN A 655 -7.74 -20.63 5.86
N GLU A 656 -8.31 -19.52 6.34
CA GLU A 656 -8.24 -18.19 5.71
C GLU A 656 -7.08 -17.32 6.22
N VAL A 657 -6.14 -17.90 6.96
CA VAL A 657 -5.01 -17.16 7.53
C VAL A 657 -4.02 -16.79 6.44
N GLU A 658 -3.79 -15.49 6.31
CA GLU A 658 -2.73 -14.91 5.51
C GLU A 658 -1.46 -14.87 6.38
N GLN A 659 -0.40 -15.49 5.88
CA GLN A 659 0.87 -15.62 6.58
C GLN A 659 1.96 -14.91 5.79
N GLU A 660 2.70 -14.04 6.44
CA GLU A 660 3.97 -13.55 5.91
C GLU A 660 5.10 -14.41 6.48
N ARG A 661 6.04 -14.80 5.61
CA ARG A 661 7.15 -15.69 5.98
C ARG A 661 8.49 -14.97 5.91
N GLU A 662 9.20 -15.01 7.03
CA GLU A 662 10.55 -14.47 7.17
C GLU A 662 11.58 -15.54 6.73
N VAL A 663 11.62 -15.87 5.42
CA VAL A 663 12.46 -16.95 4.85
C VAL A 663 13.67 -16.42 4.08
N ALA A 664 13.59 -15.23 3.50
CA ALA A 664 14.69 -14.62 2.76
C ALA A 664 15.31 -13.51 3.60
N PHE A 665 16.61 -13.28 3.43
CA PHE A 665 17.27 -12.07 3.88
C PHE A 665 16.40 -10.90 3.45
N GLU A 666 15.77 -10.24 4.43
CA GLU A 666 15.39 -8.85 4.26
C GLU A 666 16.65 -8.19 3.71
N VAL A 667 16.66 -7.89 2.40
CA VAL A 667 17.28 -6.65 1.99
C VAL A 667 16.29 -5.61 2.51
N GLU A 668 16.27 -5.43 3.84
CA GLU A 668 16.22 -4.09 4.35
C GLU A 668 17.37 -3.43 3.59
N THR A 669 17.01 -2.67 2.56
CA THR A 669 17.73 -1.45 2.29
C THR A 669 17.58 -0.64 3.57
N VAL A 670 18.33 -1.02 4.60
CA VAL A 670 18.99 -0.06 5.44
C VAL A 670 19.67 0.78 4.39
N ARG A 671 19.05 1.91 4.03
CA ARG A 671 19.79 3.06 3.54
C ARG A 671 20.97 3.05 4.49
N GLN A 672 22.15 2.67 3.99
CA GLN A 672 23.33 3.04 4.73
C GLN A 672 23.12 4.53 4.81
N VAL A 673 22.73 4.97 6.00
CA VAL A 673 22.78 6.35 6.35
C VAL A 673 24.27 6.55 6.24
N LYS A 674 24.71 6.99 5.05
CA LYS A 674 25.97 7.67 4.87
C LYS A 674 25.84 8.74 5.92
N LYS A 675 26.38 8.44 7.12
CA LYS A 675 26.15 9.26 8.31
C LYS A 675 26.38 10.66 7.80
N PRO A 676 25.34 11.53 7.80
CA PRO A 676 25.47 12.82 7.19
C PRO A 676 26.76 13.38 7.74
N ASN A 677 27.70 13.76 6.87
CA ASN A 677 28.93 14.37 7.33
C ASN A 677 28.50 15.42 8.34
N HIS A 678 28.87 15.23 9.61
CA HIS A 678 28.30 16.04 10.67
C HIS A 678 29.04 17.36 10.64
N TYR A 679 28.51 18.31 9.87
CA TYR A 679 29.13 19.62 9.78
C TYR A 679 28.78 20.44 11.03
N PRO A 680 29.76 21.01 11.73
CA PRO A 680 29.48 21.92 12.82
C PRO A 680 28.78 23.17 12.27
N ALA A 681 27.63 23.53 12.83
CA ALA A 681 26.92 24.76 12.49
C ALA A 681 27.76 25.99 12.87
N LEU A 682 27.66 27.05 12.06
CA LEU A 682 28.20 28.37 12.43
C LEU A 682 27.23 29.05 13.41
N ALA A 683 27.77 29.61 14.50
CA ALA A 683 26.97 30.36 15.46
C ALA A 683 26.65 31.76 14.92
N PHE A 684 25.43 32.24 15.18
CA PHE A 684 25.00 33.59 14.86
C PHE A 684 25.67 34.60 15.81
N PRO A 685 26.49 35.55 15.31
CA PRO A 685 27.24 36.49 16.14
C PRO A 685 26.40 37.69 16.63
N GLY A 686 25.14 37.81 16.20
CA GLY A 686 24.29 38.97 16.43
C GLY A 686 24.13 39.85 15.18
N LEU A 687 23.18 40.79 15.23
CA LEU A 687 22.88 41.70 14.11
C LEU A 687 24.07 42.62 13.82
N HIS A 688 24.51 42.65 12.56
CA HIS A 688 25.63 43.49 12.15
C HIS A 688 25.26 44.98 12.14
N PRO A 689 26.12 45.91 12.63
CA PRO A 689 25.82 47.34 12.69
C PRO A 689 25.45 47.98 11.34
N GLU A 690 25.99 47.47 10.24
CA GLU A 690 25.64 47.95 8.88
C GLU A 690 24.19 47.60 8.51
N VAL A 691 23.69 46.42 8.93
CA VAL A 691 22.31 45.98 8.69
C VAL A 691 21.35 46.79 9.56
N GLU A 692 21.72 47.04 10.83
CA GLU A 692 20.97 47.92 11.72
C GLU A 692 20.89 49.36 11.15
N SER A 693 22.01 49.89 10.64
CA SER A 693 22.04 51.20 9.99
C SER A 693 21.15 51.24 8.75
N PHE A 694 21.13 50.19 7.93
CA PHE A 694 20.25 50.09 6.77
C PHE A 694 18.78 50.03 7.18
N ALA A 695 18.42 49.27 8.22
CA ALA A 695 17.05 49.23 8.74
C ALA A 695 16.55 50.61 9.21
N LYS A 696 17.42 51.39 9.84
CA LYS A 696 17.07 52.75 10.31
C LYS A 696 17.02 53.78 9.18
N THR A 697 17.94 53.72 8.21
CA THR A 697 18.16 54.81 7.25
C THR A 697 17.68 54.51 5.83
N GLY A 698 17.46 53.24 5.49
CA GLY A 698 17.14 52.75 4.14
C GLY A 698 18.29 52.90 3.14
N ARG A 699 19.51 53.17 3.59
CA ARG A 699 20.68 53.40 2.73
C ARG A 699 21.82 52.47 3.12
N ILE A 700 22.42 51.81 2.14
CA ILE A 700 23.60 50.96 2.36
C ILE A 700 24.78 51.87 2.77
N PRO A 701 25.48 51.60 3.89
CA PRO A 701 26.67 52.35 4.26
C PRO A 701 27.76 52.28 3.18
N ALA A 702 28.52 53.37 3.00
CA ALA A 702 29.59 53.41 2.00
C ALA A 702 30.70 52.41 2.37
N GLY A 703 31.04 51.51 1.45
CA GLY A 703 32.04 50.46 1.69
C GLY A 703 31.53 49.28 2.51
N ALA A 704 30.21 49.13 2.69
CA ALA A 704 29.63 48.03 3.46
C ALA A 704 30.06 46.66 2.90
N HIS A 705 30.62 45.83 3.78
CA HIS A 705 31.06 44.47 3.42
C HIS A 705 30.00 43.41 3.70
N THR A 706 28.98 43.75 4.49
CA THR A 706 27.88 42.83 4.86
C THR A 706 26.89 42.58 3.72
N PHE A 707 26.84 43.49 2.75
CA PHE A 707 25.89 43.49 1.64
C PHE A 707 26.51 42.79 0.43
N ILE A 708 26.17 41.53 0.24
CA ILE A 708 26.67 40.74 -0.90
C ILE A 708 25.60 40.75 -1.99
N PRO A 709 25.90 41.16 -3.23
CA PRO A 709 24.95 41.04 -4.34
C PRO A 709 24.44 39.60 -4.48
N ALA A 710 23.12 39.38 -4.59
CA ALA A 710 22.54 38.04 -4.60
C ALA A 710 23.07 37.17 -5.76
N ILE A 711 23.30 37.76 -6.94
CA ILE A 711 23.89 37.05 -8.09
C ILE A 711 25.37 36.70 -7.86
N LYS A 712 26.09 37.53 -7.09
CA LYS A 712 27.45 37.21 -6.66
C LYS A 712 27.47 36.08 -5.63
N SER A 713 26.48 36.03 -4.73
CA SER A 713 26.29 34.88 -3.83
C SER A 713 26.00 33.61 -4.64
N LEU A 714 25.09 33.71 -5.61
CA LEU A 714 24.75 32.59 -6.49
C LEU A 714 25.96 32.10 -7.30
N SER A 715 26.80 32.98 -7.83
CA SER A 715 28.00 32.58 -8.61
C SER A 715 29.07 31.88 -7.78
N LYS A 716 29.05 31.99 -6.44
CA LYS A 716 29.96 31.25 -5.54
C LYS A 716 29.54 29.79 -5.30
N THR A 717 28.28 29.44 -5.57
CA THR A 717 27.75 28.07 -5.43
C THR A 717 28.42 27.11 -6.43
N ALA A 718 28.35 25.80 -6.19
CA ALA A 718 28.93 24.81 -7.09
C ALA A 718 28.26 24.88 -8.48
N ILE A 719 26.94 24.97 -8.51
CA ILE A 719 26.15 25.14 -9.74
C ILE A 719 26.45 26.49 -10.40
N GLY A 720 26.51 27.58 -9.63
CA GLY A 720 26.84 28.91 -10.18
C GLY A 720 28.22 28.96 -10.85
N LYS A 721 29.22 28.28 -10.28
CA LYS A 721 30.56 28.10 -10.88
C LYS A 721 30.51 27.24 -12.14
N LYS A 722 29.81 26.11 -12.10
CA LYS A 722 29.64 25.18 -13.24
C LYS A 722 29.10 25.90 -14.47
N PHE A 723 28.09 26.75 -14.28
CA PHE A 723 27.44 27.49 -15.37
C PHE A 723 28.03 28.89 -15.63
N LYS A 724 29.16 29.24 -14.99
CA LYS A 724 29.83 30.54 -15.19
C LYS A 724 28.87 31.73 -15.07
N VAL A 725 28.06 31.75 -14.02
CA VAL A 725 27.07 32.81 -13.79
C VAL A 725 27.78 34.17 -13.74
N SER A 726 27.30 35.12 -14.55
CA SER A 726 27.91 36.44 -14.71
C SER A 726 27.91 37.22 -13.39
N ASP A 727 29.09 37.72 -12.98
CA ASP A 727 29.20 38.59 -11.80
C ASP A 727 28.65 39.99 -12.14
N ARG A 728 27.36 40.20 -11.85
CA ARG A 728 26.65 41.47 -12.10
C ARG A 728 26.72 42.46 -10.94
N SER A 729 27.79 42.42 -10.14
CA SER A 729 27.94 43.24 -8.93
C SER A 729 27.67 44.74 -9.13
N SER A 730 27.89 45.31 -10.33
CA SER A 730 27.69 46.73 -10.61
C SER A 730 26.25 47.16 -10.89
N ARG A 731 25.29 46.23 -10.98
CA ARG A 731 23.86 46.50 -11.32
C ARG A 731 22.86 45.88 -10.32
N SER A 732 23.31 45.42 -9.16
CA SER A 732 22.46 44.65 -8.25
C SER A 732 21.68 45.55 -7.28
N ASN A 733 20.37 45.36 -7.22
CA ASN A 733 19.49 45.94 -6.20
C ASN A 733 19.02 44.91 -5.16
N LEU A 734 19.32 43.62 -5.38
CA LEU A 734 19.06 42.52 -4.46
C LEU A 734 20.35 42.04 -3.80
N TYR A 735 20.39 42.12 -2.47
CA TYR A 735 21.54 41.75 -1.65
C TYR A 735 21.16 40.63 -0.68
N VAL A 736 22.15 39.89 -0.21
CA VAL A 736 22.07 38.96 0.91
C VAL A 736 23.05 39.40 1.99
N THR A 737 22.75 39.14 3.26
CA THR A 737 23.70 39.38 4.34
C THR A 737 24.84 38.37 4.31
N THR A 738 25.99 38.73 4.89
CA THR A 738 27.10 37.77 5.08
C THR A 738 26.68 36.56 5.92
N GLU A 739 25.77 36.74 6.88
CA GLU A 739 25.26 35.64 7.70
C GLU A 739 24.32 34.71 6.91
N PHE A 740 23.69 35.20 5.83
CA PHE A 740 22.89 34.34 4.94
C PHE A 740 23.73 33.27 4.23
N GLU A 741 24.97 33.59 3.85
CA GLU A 741 25.93 32.63 3.27
C GLU A 741 26.54 31.68 4.33
N ARG A 742 26.37 31.97 5.63
CA ARG A 742 27.00 31.22 6.73
C ARG A 742 26.04 30.20 7.34
N THR A 743 26.21 28.94 6.95
CA THR A 743 25.41 27.81 7.48
C THR A 743 26.27 26.84 8.28
N VAL A 744 27.26 26.25 7.64
CA VAL A 744 28.08 25.18 8.23
C VAL A 744 29.58 25.41 8.01
N LYS A 745 30.41 24.86 8.90
CA LYS A 745 31.86 24.81 8.72
C LYS A 745 32.21 23.69 7.73
N LEU A 746 32.64 24.06 6.53
CA LEU A 746 33.10 23.13 5.51
C LEU A 746 34.61 22.91 5.63
N SER A 747 35.06 21.66 5.51
CA SER A 747 36.47 21.30 5.32
C SER A 747 36.97 21.86 3.99
N PHE A 748 38.25 22.25 3.89
CA PHE A 748 38.84 22.94 2.74
C PHE A 748 38.40 22.37 1.36
N ASP A 749 38.06 23.28 0.44
CA ASP A 749 37.69 23.10 -0.98
C ASP A 749 36.36 22.46 -1.37
N LEU A 750 35.48 22.08 -0.43
CA LEU A 750 34.13 21.61 -0.78
C LEU A 750 33.10 22.76 -0.79
N THR A 751 32.65 23.20 -1.97
CA THR A 751 31.36 23.91 -2.10
C THR A 751 30.23 22.90 -2.06
N SER A 752 29.29 23.01 -1.12
CA SER A 752 28.13 22.12 -1.02
C SER A 752 26.83 22.90 -1.08
N ASP A 753 26.15 22.82 -2.22
CA ASP A 753 24.86 23.47 -2.47
C ASP A 753 23.70 22.84 -1.64
N ASN A 754 23.97 21.73 -0.93
CA ASN A 754 23.03 21.10 0.00
C ASN A 754 22.63 22.00 1.20
N PHE A 755 23.44 23.00 1.54
CA PHE A 755 23.23 23.89 2.69
C PHE A 755 22.73 25.28 2.31
N LEU A 756 22.14 25.45 1.11
CA LEU A 756 21.52 26.70 0.72
C LEU A 756 20.31 27.01 1.62
N ARG A 757 20.27 28.24 2.18
CA ARG A 757 19.13 28.71 2.97
C ARG A 757 17.92 29.02 2.09
N ASN A 758 16.73 28.75 2.64
CA ASN A 758 15.48 29.26 2.08
C ASN A 758 15.41 30.78 2.26
N VAL A 759 14.76 31.44 1.32
CA VAL A 759 14.51 32.88 1.38
C VAL A 759 13.17 33.07 2.07
N ASN A 760 13.19 33.59 3.30
CA ASN A 760 11.99 33.76 4.13
C ASN A 760 11.70 35.22 4.45
N TRP A 761 12.74 36.05 4.56
CA TRP A 761 12.64 37.42 5.03
C TRP A 761 13.43 38.36 4.13
N VAL A 762 12.79 39.45 3.71
CA VAL A 762 13.38 40.47 2.86
C VAL A 762 13.18 41.83 3.49
N LEU A 763 14.27 42.52 3.81
CA LEU A 763 14.27 43.90 4.27
C LEU A 763 14.33 44.84 3.05
N TRP A 764 13.24 45.55 2.80
CA TRP A 764 13.04 46.39 1.62
C TRP A 764 13.12 47.87 1.95
N SER A 765 13.87 48.65 1.17
CA SER A 765 13.84 50.12 1.25
C SER A 765 13.12 50.73 0.07
N ARG A 766 12.00 51.42 0.34
CA ARG A 766 11.28 52.20 -0.68
C ARG A 766 12.03 53.45 -1.15
N LYS A 767 13.05 53.90 -0.40
CA LYS A 767 13.81 55.12 -0.72
C LYS A 767 14.92 54.87 -1.74
N THR A 768 15.57 53.72 -1.63
CA THR A 768 16.69 53.34 -2.49
C THR A 768 16.34 52.21 -3.46
N GLU A 769 15.14 51.63 -3.32
CA GLU A 769 14.71 50.43 -4.06
C GLU A 769 15.66 49.25 -3.90
N VAL A 770 16.28 49.15 -2.72
CA VAL A 770 17.18 48.05 -2.36
C VAL A 770 16.43 47.00 -1.55
N ALA A 771 16.62 45.74 -1.91
CA ALA A 771 16.16 44.57 -1.16
C ALA A 771 17.35 43.83 -0.52
N LEU A 772 17.24 43.49 0.76
CA LEU A 772 18.22 42.72 1.50
C LEU A 772 17.57 41.44 2.06
N ILE A 773 18.03 40.28 1.63
CA ILE A 773 17.63 38.99 2.18
C ILE A 773 18.39 38.77 3.50
N VAL A 774 17.65 38.47 4.56
CA VAL A 774 18.17 38.28 5.92
C VAL A 774 17.80 36.89 6.44
N ILE A 775 18.54 36.40 7.44
CA ILE A 775 18.20 35.13 8.12
C ILE A 775 17.12 35.36 9.20
N PRO A 776 16.38 34.32 9.64
CA PRO A 776 15.38 34.45 10.69
C PRO A 776 15.89 35.10 11.99
N GLU A 777 17.14 34.81 12.36
CA GLU A 777 17.78 35.36 13.56
C GLU A 777 18.05 36.88 13.43
N GLU A 778 18.43 37.34 12.24
CA GLU A 778 18.57 38.77 11.93
C GLU A 778 17.18 39.44 11.90
N ALA A 779 16.18 38.77 11.31
CA ALA A 779 14.80 39.26 11.24
C ALA A 779 14.22 39.50 12.63
N GLU A 780 14.43 38.59 13.59
CA GLU A 780 13.98 38.74 14.97
C GLU A 780 14.57 39.98 15.64
N MET A 781 15.87 40.22 15.47
CA MET A 781 16.52 41.42 16.01
C MET A 781 16.01 42.69 15.32
N LEU A 782 15.74 42.64 14.01
CA LEU A 782 15.19 43.74 13.24
C LEU A 782 13.77 44.12 13.66
N LEU A 783 12.95 43.18 14.14
CA LEU A 783 11.59 43.48 14.64
C LEU A 783 11.62 44.53 15.74
N SER A 784 12.55 44.42 16.68
CA SER A 784 12.69 45.38 17.79
C SER A 784 12.99 46.80 17.29
N ILE A 785 13.78 46.93 16.22
CA ILE A 785 14.11 48.23 15.60
C ILE A 785 12.92 48.77 14.80
N LEU A 786 12.24 47.90 14.06
CA LEU A 786 11.16 48.28 13.14
C LEU A 786 9.84 48.61 13.85
N GLN A 787 9.67 48.11 15.08
CA GLN A 787 8.51 48.37 15.93
C GLN A 787 8.73 49.50 16.93
N ASP A 788 9.96 49.99 17.10
CA ASP A 788 10.27 51.06 18.03
C ASP A 788 9.70 52.40 17.52
N PRO A 789 8.73 53.01 18.23
CA PRO A 789 8.10 54.26 17.84
C PRO A 789 9.08 55.46 17.84
N ALA A 790 10.27 55.33 18.43
CA ALA A 790 11.30 56.35 18.39
C ALA A 790 11.98 56.50 17.01
N PHE A 791 11.83 55.52 16.12
CA PHE A 791 12.44 55.53 14.79
C PHE A 791 11.39 55.63 13.67
N HIS A 792 11.54 56.62 12.79
CA HIS A 792 10.85 56.60 11.50
C HIS A 792 11.54 55.60 10.58
N CYS A 793 11.07 54.35 10.61
CA CYS A 793 11.66 53.24 9.86
C CYS A 793 11.56 53.49 8.35
N ALA A 794 12.72 53.54 7.69
CA ALA A 794 12.86 53.76 6.25
C ALA A 794 12.79 52.46 5.43
N THR A 795 12.58 51.33 6.09
CA THR A 795 12.51 49.98 5.52
C THR A 795 11.30 49.20 6.00
N ASN A 796 10.92 48.18 5.24
CA ASN A 796 9.85 47.25 5.52
C ASN A 796 10.42 45.82 5.51
N LEU A 797 10.23 45.07 6.59
CA LEU A 797 10.55 43.64 6.64
C LEU A 797 9.38 42.84 6.07
N ILE A 798 9.60 42.15 4.97
CA ILE A 798 8.58 41.43 4.19
C ILE A 798 8.78 39.92 4.41
N ALA A 799 7.68 39.22 4.70
CA ALA A 799 7.66 37.76 4.70
C ALA A 799 7.52 37.25 3.25
N TYR A 800 8.39 36.33 2.85
CA TYR A 800 8.43 35.77 1.51
C TYR A 800 8.51 34.24 1.54
N ALA A 801 7.89 33.61 0.54
CA ALA A 801 8.07 32.22 0.22
C ALA A 801 8.09 32.06 -1.30
N ALA A 802 9.04 31.31 -1.83
CA ALA A 802 9.10 31.00 -3.25
C ALA A 802 7.87 30.15 -3.65
N PRO A 803 7.08 30.54 -4.66
CA PRO A 803 5.92 29.75 -5.09
C PRO A 803 6.33 28.40 -5.68
N VAL A 804 6.17 27.33 -4.90
CA VAL A 804 6.43 25.95 -5.33
C VAL A 804 5.18 25.22 -5.79
N THR A 805 3.99 25.73 -5.44
CA THR A 805 2.71 25.29 -5.98
C THR A 805 1.98 26.48 -6.63
N ARG A 806 1.08 26.21 -7.57
CA ARG A 806 0.30 27.26 -8.25
C ARG A 806 -0.55 28.10 -7.28
N LYS A 807 -1.03 27.52 -6.18
CA LYS A 807 -1.82 28.24 -5.16
C LYS A 807 -0.99 29.27 -4.38
N MET A 808 0.34 29.15 -4.39
CA MET A 808 1.26 30.06 -3.69
C MET A 808 1.62 31.32 -4.48
N LEU A 809 1.09 31.52 -5.70
CA LEU A 809 1.43 32.69 -6.54
C LEU A 809 1.19 34.04 -5.85
N HIS A 810 0.28 34.11 -4.88
CA HIS A 810 0.05 35.32 -4.09
C HIS A 810 1.29 35.80 -3.31
N PHE A 811 2.24 34.91 -2.97
CA PHE A 811 3.52 35.29 -2.35
C PHE A 811 4.47 36.04 -3.30
N SER A 812 4.34 35.89 -4.61
CA SER A 812 5.14 36.64 -5.61
C SER A 812 4.90 38.15 -5.54
N ASN A 813 3.77 38.58 -4.99
CA ASN A 813 3.41 39.99 -4.89
C ASN A 813 4.10 40.73 -3.73
N LEU A 814 4.78 40.02 -2.82
CA LEU A 814 5.52 40.58 -1.67
C LEU A 814 4.68 41.49 -0.75
N ASN A 815 3.35 41.34 -0.79
CA ASN A 815 2.39 42.11 0.00
C ASN A 815 1.58 41.22 0.97
N PHE A 816 1.95 39.94 1.11
CA PHE A 816 1.28 39.01 2.02
C PHE A 816 1.36 39.47 3.48
N PHE A 817 2.57 39.82 3.93
CA PHE A 817 2.79 40.33 5.28
C PHE A 817 4.08 41.17 5.33
N SER A 818 4.01 42.34 5.98
CA SER A 818 5.16 43.24 6.13
C SER A 818 5.10 44.03 7.44
N ILE A 819 6.28 44.34 8.00
CA ILE A 819 6.46 45.10 9.23
C ILE A 819 7.51 46.22 9.02
N PRO A 820 7.15 47.51 9.18
CA PRO A 820 5.78 48.04 9.25
C PRO A 820 5.00 47.72 7.96
N SER A 821 3.66 47.82 8.00
CA SER A 821 2.82 47.55 6.84
C SER A 821 3.19 48.44 5.65
N LEU A 822 3.32 47.84 4.47
CA LEU A 822 3.45 48.54 3.20
C LEU A 822 2.14 49.29 2.84
N PRO A 823 2.20 50.39 2.08
CA PRO A 823 1.01 51.05 1.55
C PRO A 823 0.14 50.10 0.73
N HIS A 824 -1.18 50.27 0.79
CA HIS A 824 -2.14 49.41 0.07
C HIS A 824 -1.98 49.46 -1.46
N ASP A 825 -1.44 50.53 -2.01
CA ASP A 825 -1.18 50.74 -3.43
C ASP A 825 0.23 50.30 -3.87
N TRP A 826 1.07 49.85 -2.94
CA TRP A 826 2.42 49.41 -3.27
C TRP A 826 2.40 48.13 -4.08
N LYS A 827 3.21 48.10 -5.15
CA LYS A 827 3.46 46.92 -5.98
C LYS A 827 4.95 46.65 -6.01
N ALA A 828 5.32 45.38 -5.86
CA ALA A 828 6.70 44.96 -6.01
C ALA A 828 7.22 45.27 -7.43
N PRO A 829 8.42 45.84 -7.57
CA PRO A 829 9.05 45.99 -8.87
C PRO A 829 9.23 44.64 -9.57
N GLY A 830 9.05 44.59 -10.89
CA GLY A 830 9.20 43.35 -11.65
C GLY A 830 10.58 42.70 -11.50
N TRP A 831 11.65 43.53 -11.47
CA TRP A 831 13.02 43.03 -11.28
C TRP A 831 13.17 42.30 -9.94
N LEU A 832 12.49 42.77 -8.89
CA LEU A 832 12.54 42.17 -7.56
C LEU A 832 11.86 40.81 -7.57
N LYS A 833 10.71 40.68 -8.23
CA LYS A 833 10.01 39.39 -8.37
C LYS A 833 10.88 38.37 -9.10
N THR A 834 11.47 38.76 -10.23
CA THR A 834 12.30 37.88 -11.06
C THR A 834 13.58 37.44 -10.34
N GLU A 835 14.37 38.38 -9.80
CA GLU A 835 15.64 38.05 -9.15
C GLU A 835 15.43 37.24 -7.86
N LEU A 836 14.44 37.63 -7.04
CA LEU A 836 14.11 36.94 -5.80
C LEU A 836 13.50 35.55 -6.08
N GLY A 837 12.69 35.41 -7.12
CA GLY A 837 12.10 34.16 -7.58
C GLY A 837 13.14 33.14 -8.03
N ILE A 838 14.09 33.56 -8.87
CA ILE A 838 15.21 32.71 -9.31
C ILE A 838 16.10 32.34 -8.12
N TYR A 839 16.51 33.31 -7.29
CA TYR A 839 17.35 33.04 -6.13
C TYR A 839 16.63 32.15 -5.10
N GLY A 840 15.32 32.32 -4.94
CA GLY A 840 14.43 31.55 -4.06
C GLY A 840 14.16 30.12 -4.55
N GLY A 841 14.28 29.86 -5.85
CA GLY A 841 13.91 28.59 -6.48
C GLY A 841 12.40 28.41 -6.63
N GLN A 842 11.73 29.45 -7.11
CA GLN A 842 10.31 29.46 -7.49
C GLN A 842 10.05 28.48 -8.65
N LEU A 843 8.89 27.81 -8.63
CA LEU A 843 8.45 26.87 -9.67
C LEU A 843 7.29 27.40 -10.53
N TYR A 844 6.44 28.26 -9.96
CA TYR A 844 5.30 28.87 -10.63
C TYR A 844 5.40 30.40 -10.61
N PHE A 845 5.14 31.07 -11.75
CA PHE A 845 5.13 32.54 -11.88
C PHE A 845 3.91 33.00 -12.69
N GLU A 846 3.56 34.29 -12.63
CA GLU A 846 2.46 34.84 -13.44
C GLU A 846 2.92 35.15 -14.87
N TRP A 847 2.02 35.05 -15.87
CA TRP A 847 2.36 35.28 -17.28
C TRP A 847 3.02 36.63 -17.54
N ALA A 848 2.61 37.68 -16.82
CA ALA A 848 3.19 39.02 -16.92
C ALA A 848 4.68 39.09 -16.52
N GLU A 849 5.21 38.08 -15.83
CA GLU A 849 6.61 37.99 -15.42
C GLU A 849 7.50 37.27 -16.45
N TYR A 850 6.89 36.59 -17.44
CA TYR A 850 7.60 35.71 -18.37
C TYR A 850 8.67 36.44 -19.20
N ASP A 851 8.34 37.60 -19.76
CA ASP A 851 9.26 38.31 -20.63
C ASP A 851 10.50 38.81 -19.89
N GLN A 852 10.28 39.36 -18.70
CA GLN A 852 11.35 39.82 -17.83
C GLN A 852 12.22 38.66 -17.33
N LEU A 853 11.62 37.50 -17.08
CA LEU A 853 12.34 36.28 -16.69
C LEU A 853 13.24 35.77 -17.82
N CYS A 854 12.74 35.70 -19.06
CA CYS A 854 13.52 35.31 -20.23
C CYS A 854 14.69 36.27 -20.47
N GLU A 855 14.44 37.59 -20.42
CA GLU A 855 15.49 38.61 -20.56
C GLU A 855 16.56 38.47 -19.47
N PHE A 856 16.14 38.26 -18.22
CA PHE A 856 17.05 38.08 -17.09
C PHE A 856 17.95 36.86 -17.26
N LEU A 857 17.39 35.72 -17.67
CA LEU A 857 18.13 34.48 -17.92
C LEU A 857 19.03 34.59 -19.16
N GLY A 858 18.68 35.43 -20.14
CA GLY A 858 19.37 35.55 -21.42
C GLY A 858 18.80 34.66 -22.52
N ILE A 859 17.52 34.32 -22.43
CA ILE A 859 16.79 33.51 -23.41
C ILE A 859 16.22 34.45 -24.48
N ASP A 860 16.62 34.26 -25.75
CA ASP A 860 16.06 34.97 -26.90
C ASP A 860 14.71 34.35 -27.27
N GLN A 861 13.65 35.13 -27.10
CA GLN A 861 12.29 34.69 -27.39
C GLN A 861 11.97 34.57 -28.89
N SER A 862 12.83 35.09 -29.78
CA SER A 862 12.66 34.96 -31.23
C SER A 862 13.05 33.59 -31.78
N LEU A 863 13.78 32.79 -30.98
CA LEU A 863 14.16 31.42 -31.29
C LEU A 863 13.30 30.42 -30.49
N PRO A 864 12.87 29.30 -31.08
CA PRO A 864 12.26 28.21 -30.33
C PRO A 864 13.21 27.73 -29.21
N LEU A 865 12.71 27.59 -27.98
CA LEU A 865 13.47 27.08 -26.83
C LEU A 865 14.12 25.70 -27.06
N LEU A 866 13.61 24.92 -28.01
CA LEU A 866 14.19 23.64 -28.41
C LEU A 866 15.54 23.81 -29.14
N GLU A 867 15.69 24.87 -29.94
CA GLU A 867 16.95 25.18 -30.65
C GLU A 867 18.06 25.60 -29.66
N TYR A 868 17.69 26.11 -28.49
CA TYR A 868 18.62 26.39 -27.40
C TYR A 868 19.20 25.10 -26.79
N LEU A 869 18.39 24.06 -26.60
CA LEU A 869 18.88 22.78 -26.06
C LEU A 869 19.85 22.09 -27.02
N ASP A 870 19.58 22.15 -28.33
CA ASP A 870 20.48 21.60 -29.36
C ASP A 870 21.84 22.33 -29.38
N GLN A 871 21.84 23.64 -29.10
CA GLN A 871 23.08 24.44 -28.97
C GLN A 871 23.80 24.20 -27.62
N GLU A 872 23.08 23.96 -26.53
CA GLU A 872 23.67 23.64 -25.21
C GLU A 872 24.29 22.23 -25.17
N GLY A 873 23.83 21.29 -26.01
CA GLY A 873 24.28 19.89 -26.05
C GLY A 873 25.53 19.61 -26.90
N SER A 874 26.04 20.59 -27.66
CA SER A 874 27.12 20.34 -28.65
C SER A 874 28.56 20.40 -28.13
N ASP A 875 28.80 20.81 -26.87
CA ASP A 875 30.16 20.84 -26.30
C ASP A 875 30.43 19.53 -25.54
N SER A 876 30.76 18.47 -26.29
CA SER A 876 31.57 17.38 -25.76
C SER A 876 33.04 17.76 -25.89
N ASP A 877 33.81 17.61 -24.81
CA ASP A 877 35.27 17.77 -24.77
C ASP A 877 35.97 16.75 -25.69
N SER A 878 35.87 16.93 -27.02
CA SER A 878 36.61 16.18 -28.01
C SER A 878 37.56 17.11 -28.76
N VAL A 879 38.85 16.83 -28.59
CA VAL A 879 39.96 17.49 -29.28
C VAL A 879 39.96 17.04 -30.75
N ASP A 880 40.01 18.03 -31.64
CA ASP A 880 40.35 17.98 -33.08
C ASP A 880 39.48 17.15 -34.04
N THR A 881 38.73 17.85 -34.92
CA THR A 881 39.06 17.87 -36.36
C THR A 881 38.37 19.03 -37.10
N GLN A 882 39.04 19.52 -38.15
CA GLN A 882 38.72 20.74 -38.89
C GLN A 882 37.55 20.60 -39.87
N SER A 883 36.99 21.77 -40.22
CA SER A 883 36.15 22.12 -41.38
C SER A 883 34.63 22.00 -41.21
N GLY A 884 33.98 23.15 -41.07
CA GLY A 884 32.52 23.33 -41.00
C GLY A 884 32.19 24.67 -40.34
N GLU A 885 31.37 25.50 -40.99
CA GLU A 885 31.08 26.89 -40.59
C GLU A 885 30.66 27.02 -39.11
N LYS A 886 31.48 27.70 -38.30
CA LYS A 886 31.13 28.04 -36.92
C LYS A 886 29.94 29.00 -36.89
N HIS A 887 28.73 28.46 -36.70
CA HIS A 887 27.63 29.26 -36.17
C HIS A 887 28.05 29.74 -34.78
N LYS A 888 28.32 31.05 -34.67
CA LYS A 888 28.62 31.69 -33.39
C LYS A 888 27.38 31.54 -32.50
N VAL A 889 27.51 30.80 -31.40
CA VAL A 889 26.55 30.83 -30.28
C VAL A 889 26.28 32.29 -29.93
N TYR A 890 25.05 32.74 -30.15
CA TYR A 890 24.65 34.09 -29.80
C TYR A 890 24.47 34.15 -28.28
N VAL A 891 25.54 34.50 -27.57
CA VAL A 891 25.44 34.83 -26.15
C VAL A 891 24.81 36.21 -26.06
N ALA A 892 23.58 36.28 -25.53
CA ALA A 892 22.98 37.56 -25.18
C ALA A 892 23.98 38.35 -24.31
N PRO A 893 24.44 39.55 -24.70
CA PRO A 893 25.50 40.29 -24.01
C PRO A 893 25.22 40.56 -22.52
N ASN A 894 23.95 40.42 -22.11
CA ASN A 894 23.42 40.66 -20.78
C ASN A 894 22.60 39.45 -20.25
N GLY A 895 22.91 38.20 -20.59
CA GLY A 895 22.27 36.98 -20.05
C GLY A 895 22.91 36.46 -18.75
N LEU A 896 22.16 35.75 -17.89
CA LEU A 896 22.67 35.31 -16.56
C LEU A 896 23.85 34.34 -16.72
N THR A 897 23.72 33.44 -17.69
CA THR A 897 24.72 32.46 -18.13
C THR A 897 24.55 32.22 -19.64
N ALA A 898 25.55 31.64 -20.29
CA ALA A 898 25.44 31.19 -21.68
C ALA A 898 24.56 29.93 -21.84
N ARG A 899 24.26 29.21 -20.73
CA ARG A 899 23.45 27.98 -20.72
C ARG A 899 22.24 28.08 -19.77
N PRO A 900 21.25 28.95 -20.07
CA PRO A 900 20.17 29.26 -19.15
C PRO A 900 19.28 28.07 -18.81
N LEU A 901 19.01 27.16 -19.75
CA LEU A 901 18.02 26.08 -19.52
C LEU A 901 18.61 25.00 -18.61
N SER A 902 19.81 24.52 -18.95
CA SER A 902 20.58 23.60 -18.10
C SER A 902 20.81 24.17 -16.70
N PHE A 903 21.12 25.46 -16.59
CA PHE A 903 21.32 26.13 -15.31
C PHE A 903 20.04 26.11 -14.46
N VAL A 904 18.89 26.49 -15.03
CA VAL A 904 17.61 26.49 -14.31
C VAL A 904 17.27 25.06 -13.85
N GLN A 905 17.49 24.05 -14.68
CA GLN A 905 17.24 22.65 -14.32
C GLN A 905 18.05 22.23 -13.09
N GLU A 906 19.37 22.41 -13.10
CA GLU A 906 20.23 21.99 -11.99
C GLU A 906 20.03 22.87 -10.74
N TRP A 907 19.82 24.17 -10.93
CA TRP A 907 19.55 25.09 -9.83
C TRP A 907 18.26 24.75 -9.10
N LEU A 908 17.17 24.48 -9.82
CA LEU A 908 15.91 24.06 -9.21
C LEU A 908 16.03 22.71 -8.51
N ALA A 909 16.74 21.74 -9.10
CA ALA A 909 17.00 20.46 -8.46
C ALA A 909 17.71 20.63 -7.10
N ALA A 910 18.72 21.51 -7.02
CA ALA A 910 19.41 21.81 -5.76
C ALA A 910 18.51 22.56 -4.76
N ARG A 911 17.75 23.57 -5.21
CA ARG A 911 16.84 24.34 -4.34
C ARG A 911 15.67 23.50 -3.81
N ARG A 912 15.22 22.49 -4.57
CA ARG A 912 14.06 21.64 -4.25
C ARG A 912 14.44 20.27 -3.67
N ARG A 913 15.74 19.95 -3.57
CA ARG A 913 16.26 18.74 -2.90
C ARG A 913 15.64 17.43 -3.40
N GLY A 914 15.48 17.31 -4.73
CA GLY A 914 14.99 16.08 -5.37
C GLY A 914 13.47 15.99 -5.59
N GLN A 915 12.68 17.01 -5.21
CA GLN A 915 11.26 17.07 -5.61
C GLN A 915 11.14 17.20 -7.14
N ASP A 916 10.23 16.45 -7.76
CA ASP A 916 9.91 16.62 -9.19
C ASP A 916 9.29 18.00 -9.44
N PHE A 917 9.86 18.74 -10.38
CA PHE A 917 9.36 20.05 -10.82
C PHE A 917 9.11 20.09 -12.33
N MET A 918 9.23 18.97 -13.04
CA MET A 918 9.21 18.89 -14.50
C MET A 918 7.85 19.27 -15.08
N SER A 919 6.77 19.16 -14.30
CA SER A 919 5.41 19.55 -14.68
C SER A 919 5.02 20.98 -14.27
N THR A 920 5.98 21.83 -13.89
CA THR A 920 5.73 23.23 -13.49
C THR A 920 6.05 24.25 -14.60
N SER A 921 5.68 25.53 -14.44
CA SER A 921 5.98 26.56 -15.45
C SER A 921 7.49 26.77 -15.59
N MET A 922 8.24 26.77 -14.49
CA MET A 922 9.70 26.79 -14.53
C MET A 922 10.31 25.48 -15.04
N GLY A 923 9.68 24.34 -14.76
CA GLY A 923 10.08 23.04 -15.32
C GLY A 923 9.95 23.00 -16.85
N PHE A 924 8.93 23.65 -17.41
CA PHE A 924 8.78 23.80 -18.85
C PHE A 924 9.89 24.66 -19.45
N ILE A 925 10.29 25.76 -18.78
CA ILE A 925 11.47 26.54 -19.20
C ILE A 925 12.72 25.66 -19.16
N ALA A 926 12.96 24.93 -18.06
CA ALA A 926 14.12 24.06 -17.91
C ALA A 926 14.21 22.98 -19.02
N GLN A 927 13.06 22.47 -19.49
CA GLN A 927 12.97 21.49 -20.58
C GLN A 927 12.95 22.09 -21.99
N GLY A 928 13.13 23.41 -22.12
CA GLY A 928 13.04 24.08 -23.42
C GLY A 928 11.66 24.00 -24.08
N LYS A 929 10.58 23.84 -23.29
CA LYS A 929 9.21 23.81 -23.79
C LYS A 929 8.65 25.22 -23.89
N THR A 930 8.05 25.54 -25.03
CA THR A 930 7.40 26.84 -25.25
C THR A 930 6.20 27.04 -24.32
N LEU A 931 6.20 28.17 -23.61
CA LEU A 931 5.08 28.62 -22.80
C LEU A 931 4.19 29.60 -23.59
N GLN A 932 2.88 29.49 -23.39
CA GLN A 932 1.86 30.37 -23.95
C GLN A 932 0.90 30.79 -22.83
N GLU A 933 0.30 31.97 -22.95
CA GLU A 933 -0.67 32.51 -21.98
C GLU A 933 -1.83 31.54 -21.70
N GLY A 934 -2.24 30.75 -22.70
CA GLY A 934 -3.33 29.77 -22.58
C GLY A 934 -3.00 28.50 -21.77
N HIS A 935 -1.75 28.31 -21.32
CA HIS A 935 -1.37 27.14 -20.54
C HIS A 935 -2.12 27.08 -19.20
N PRO A 936 -2.43 25.87 -18.69
CA PRO A 936 -3.09 25.70 -17.39
C PRO A 936 -2.36 26.39 -16.22
N PHE A 937 -1.04 26.57 -16.31
CA PHE A 937 -0.23 27.27 -15.32
C PHE A 937 -0.69 28.69 -15.04
N PHE A 938 -1.20 29.40 -16.06
CA PHE A 938 -1.50 30.84 -16.01
C PHE A 938 -2.99 31.16 -15.92
N ARG A 939 -3.86 30.16 -15.82
CA ARG A 939 -5.30 30.41 -15.63
C ARG A 939 -5.54 31.07 -14.28
N GLN A 940 -6.32 32.14 -14.24
CA GLN A 940 -6.75 32.74 -12.97
C GLN A 940 -7.69 31.79 -12.23
N VAL A 941 -7.38 31.51 -10.96
CA VAL A 941 -8.31 30.83 -10.07
C VAL A 941 -9.30 31.88 -9.60
N VAL A 942 -10.53 31.84 -10.10
CA VAL A 942 -11.63 32.60 -9.50
C VAL A 942 -11.96 31.92 -8.18
N ILE A 943 -11.40 32.44 -7.08
CA ILE A 943 -11.85 32.06 -5.75
C ILE A 943 -13.18 32.77 -5.55
N GLU A 944 -14.28 32.12 -5.95
CA GLU A 944 -15.59 32.49 -5.41
C GLU A 944 -15.51 32.28 -3.91
N ASN A 945 -15.78 33.35 -3.14
CA ASN A 945 -15.98 33.25 -1.69
C ASN A 945 -17.11 32.25 -1.47
N GLN A 946 -16.77 31.00 -1.17
CA GLN A 946 -17.74 29.98 -0.77
C GLN A 946 -18.33 30.43 0.56
N GLU A 947 -19.54 31.00 0.49
CA GLU A 947 -20.43 31.05 1.64
C GLU A 947 -20.53 29.63 2.20
N LYS A 948 -20.20 29.50 3.48
CA LYS A 948 -20.27 28.26 4.24
C LYS A 948 -21.67 27.68 4.13
N LEU A 949 -21.85 26.64 3.31
CA LEU A 949 -23.00 25.75 3.30
C LEU A 949 -22.93 24.85 4.56
N PHE A 950 -23.18 25.43 5.73
CA PHE A 950 -23.67 24.66 6.87
C PHE A 950 -25.19 24.62 6.79
N ALA A 951 -25.77 23.41 6.84
CA ALA A 951 -27.20 23.23 6.94
C ALA A 951 -27.75 23.95 8.20
N PRO A 952 -28.94 24.58 8.14
CA PRO A 952 -29.50 25.23 9.31
C PRO A 952 -29.98 24.19 10.31
N ILE A 953 -29.32 24.12 11.47
CA ILE A 953 -29.86 23.43 12.64
C ILE A 953 -31.07 24.24 13.10
N GLN A 954 -32.27 23.67 12.95
CA GLN A 954 -33.45 24.17 13.65
C GLN A 954 -33.29 23.89 15.14
N SER A 955 -32.73 24.84 15.89
CA SER A 955 -32.92 24.86 17.34
C SER A 955 -34.34 25.36 17.63
N LYS A 956 -35.21 24.45 18.09
CA LYS A 956 -36.44 24.88 18.77
C LYS A 956 -36.05 25.71 19.99
N GLY A 957 -36.60 26.92 20.05
CA GLY A 957 -36.35 27.86 21.13
C GLY A 957 -36.73 27.29 22.49
N HIS A 958 -35.85 27.53 23.45
CA HIS A 958 -36.23 27.76 24.83
C HIS A 958 -35.45 29.00 25.28
N ASP A 959 -36.20 30.05 25.58
CA ASP A 959 -35.71 31.23 26.28
C ASP A 959 -35.24 30.83 27.67
N GLU A 960 -34.01 31.17 28.03
CA GLU A 960 -33.63 31.53 29.40
C GLU A 960 -32.33 32.34 29.36
N GLU A 961 -32.38 33.51 30.00
CA GLU A 961 -31.28 34.46 30.19
C GLU A 961 -30.22 33.89 31.14
N ASP A 962 -28.93 33.88 30.79
CA ASP A 962 -27.86 34.27 31.72
C ASP A 962 -26.50 34.55 31.03
N ASN A 963 -25.67 35.28 31.77
CA ASN A 963 -24.53 36.09 31.42
C ASN A 963 -23.23 35.37 30.97
N GLY A 964 -22.53 36.04 30.05
CA GLY A 964 -21.08 36.30 30.01
C GLY A 964 -20.07 35.18 30.33
N ASP A 965 -19.36 34.71 29.30
CA ASP A 965 -17.89 34.72 29.28
C ASP A 965 -17.36 34.56 27.84
N HIS A 966 -16.48 35.47 27.42
CA HIS A 966 -15.81 35.43 26.13
C HIS A 966 -14.64 34.43 26.18
N HIS A 967 -14.83 33.21 25.68
CA HIS A 967 -13.74 32.31 25.33
C HIS A 967 -13.54 32.33 23.80
N LEU A 968 -12.39 32.88 23.37
CA LEU A 968 -11.89 32.83 22.00
C LEU A 968 -11.40 31.41 21.72
N ASP A 969 -12.18 30.60 21.02
CA ASP A 969 -11.68 29.36 20.44
C ASP A 969 -10.83 29.67 19.21
N VAL A 970 -9.55 29.30 19.33
CA VAL A 970 -8.52 29.40 18.32
C VAL A 970 -8.84 28.42 17.19
N PHE A 971 -9.04 28.93 15.98
CA PHE A 971 -9.12 28.12 14.76
C PHE A 971 -7.79 27.39 14.55
N ALA A 972 -7.80 26.06 14.72
CA ALA A 972 -6.75 25.19 14.22
C ALA A 972 -6.81 25.22 12.68
N VAL A 973 -5.76 25.77 12.09
CA VAL A 973 -5.52 25.74 10.65
C VAL A 973 -4.96 24.35 10.34
N ASP A 974 -5.83 23.41 9.98
CA ASP A 974 -5.38 22.15 9.36
C ASP A 974 -4.93 22.45 7.93
N GLY A 975 -3.62 22.47 7.77
CA GLY A 975 -2.93 22.67 6.51
C GLY A 975 -1.69 21.78 6.42
N MET A 976 -1.87 20.62 5.77
CA MET A 976 -0.95 19.99 4.82
C MET A 976 0.45 19.57 5.29
N GLY A 977 0.75 18.27 5.10
CA GLY A 977 2.11 17.83 4.79
C GLY A 977 2.45 16.39 5.20
N ALA A 978 1.83 15.39 4.58
CA ALA A 978 2.32 14.01 4.61
C ALA A 978 1.85 13.24 3.36
N ASN A 979 2.46 13.56 2.21
CA ASN A 979 2.53 12.60 1.09
C ASN A 979 3.98 12.12 1.04
N GLU A 980 4.28 11.05 1.77
CA GLU A 980 5.39 10.15 1.46
C GLU A 980 4.76 8.78 1.26
N GLU A 981 4.34 8.50 0.03
CA GLU A 981 4.23 7.12 -0.45
C GLU A 981 5.51 6.81 -1.23
N ASP A 982 6.02 5.60 -1.02
CA ASP A 982 7.22 5.03 -1.61
C ASP A 982 7.27 5.18 -3.14
N ASP A 983 8.06 6.14 -3.64
CA ASP A 983 8.51 6.13 -5.04
C ASP A 983 9.67 5.13 -5.16
N SER A 984 9.35 3.90 -5.56
CA SER A 984 10.31 2.92 -6.07
C SER A 984 10.48 3.09 -7.58
N ASP A 985 11.23 4.10 -8.02
CA ASP A 985 11.69 4.22 -9.41
C ASP A 985 13.18 4.56 -9.43
N ALA A 986 14.04 3.57 -9.64
CA ALA A 986 15.44 3.78 -10.02
C ALA A 986 15.76 2.95 -11.26
N HIS A 987 15.91 3.65 -12.38
CA HIS A 987 16.43 3.15 -13.63
C HIS A 987 17.79 2.44 -13.42
N GLU A 988 17.94 1.30 -14.09
CA GLU A 988 19.19 0.56 -14.21
C GLU A 988 20.22 1.38 -14.99
N ASP A 989 21.16 2.00 -14.30
CA ASP A 989 22.46 2.35 -14.89
C ASP A 989 23.51 1.45 -14.22
N GLU A 990 24.05 0.49 -14.99
CA GLU A 990 25.21 -0.32 -14.61
C GLU A 990 26.41 0.60 -14.37
N ILE A 991 26.88 0.69 -13.13
CA ILE A 991 28.14 1.35 -12.77
C ILE A 991 29.18 0.27 -12.45
N GLU A 992 30.18 0.13 -13.32
CA GLU A 992 31.38 -0.68 -13.07
C GLU A 992 32.15 -0.15 -11.84
N TYR A 993 32.41 -1.03 -10.88
CA TYR A 993 33.23 -0.73 -9.70
C TYR A 993 34.72 -0.77 -10.06
N ASN A 994 35.43 0.32 -9.77
CA ASN A 994 36.89 0.39 -9.86
C ASN A 994 37.51 -0.03 -8.50
N ASP A 995 38.06 -1.25 -8.44
CA ASP A 995 38.69 -1.89 -7.27
C ASP A 995 40.02 -1.25 -6.85
N SER A 996 40.05 0.05 -6.53
CA SER A 996 41.30 0.73 -6.16
C SER A 996 41.16 1.71 -5.00
N GLU A 997 40.51 1.31 -3.90
CA GLU A 997 40.64 2.05 -2.64
C GLU A 997 40.28 1.21 -1.40
N ILE A 998 41.02 0.12 -1.18
CA ILE A 998 41.12 -0.53 0.14
C ILE A 998 42.55 -0.33 0.65
N GLY A 999 42.77 0.83 1.26
CA GLY A 999 43.94 1.13 2.08
C GLY A 999 43.68 0.72 3.52
N SER A 1000 44.39 -0.32 3.95
CA SER A 1000 44.43 -0.83 5.31
C SER A 1000 45.03 0.17 6.31
N GLU A 1001 44.33 0.50 7.39
CA GLU A 1001 44.96 0.94 8.63
C GLU A 1001 44.39 0.17 9.83
N VAL A 1002 45.24 -0.72 10.33
CA VAL A 1002 45.13 -1.43 11.61
C VAL A 1002 46.22 -0.84 12.50
N GLU A 1003 45.83 -0.11 13.54
CA GLU A 1003 46.65 0.14 14.74
C GLU A 1003 45.69 0.05 15.94
N LYS A 1004 45.79 -1.00 16.79
CA LYS A 1004 46.65 -1.10 17.98
C LYS A 1004 46.48 0.08 18.95
N ASP A 1005 45.48 -0.01 19.83
CA ASP A 1005 45.67 -0.39 21.25
C ASP A 1005 44.31 -0.71 21.93
#